data_AF-A0A5N6ZB69-F1
#
_entry.id   AF-A0A5N6ZB69-F1
#
_cell.length_a   1.000
_cell.length_b   1.000
_cell.length_c   1.000
_cell.angle_alpha   90.00
_cell.angle_beta   90.00
_cell.angle_gamma   90.00
#
_symmetry.space_group_name_H-M   'P 1'
#
loop_
_entity.id
_entity.type
_entity.pdbx_description
1 polymer ?
#
loop_
_entity_poly.entity_id
_entity_poly.type
_entity_poly.pdbx_seq_one_letter_code
_entity_poly.pdbx_strand_id
1 'polypeptide(L)'
;MIRRNSDIEIQLPSASPTDSVDEADIEMLSDEQAPPLSLPARLAARFSRKPSMVRRSSTVSSRRGSISSLHSQHSNPSSHGASPTDHIAQHLRRTSILESRKARLADRALHAEKVRLRAALTKAASRNLRREERALAAQQTRERLLAEITAKCEEEVRRAKKKAEDNREKKAAEHARLRLELAEKFAEAEKRRVLYRQSHRRHRTSSLPASEDKKMAKVVTNSLTQDAAARTIQRIWRAYHAKIVIQEFRALDLTTNRIQHMDFEDVGVLLSENNVLALTAGVLQLCGLQDMESRTMSGRGAVRTFLSSYLIVTHPAEVLSSNGEQEQDLITKARELIVAFEQATPLLSSGCCLTNSTELQTLCEAYNVFFSAFHAWKTHDSSVLIEIMLAQFVELELIWQTVKNDQAGGVADDYRQGIRQNQILLLARLKRLAGSDKAMQMVREALKRAKREKKRTTSKQAIPRSAEVAPSSTEALTESVASPISETFNNVESAVFQELEKQRISPHESFTRILTALPENRALVHELLINKEFKIEEAQFTEPRKQIMKHMCDMMRRDVDAGLGTNWTVAMATVIQDRLLRSLRPGNSLHVLISEVLDPKLIENQCKVGAFSYDSFFNFMNTILPKLCAPYRDPVVKAFAEDTSGDAIDRLARLMGIIDLLSLDHTNFMIQLASPQLIQEAPGYEQRTFEKGLHDRSLSLSKTRRFWRTHRKIIVDEMRKRDPENVNGEPRPPTSKIYAQGLVDLVLTNAPVSDDLIPETLELDRQRLKRLHAQAFKIVATASILLTAKNLLKRDVRSQWKTEADRILSLHFNDIRAGRVHSILESTHPMPSNASVQLAATIRRALAPAAKACAAVSPDVATHTTVEIHMDASMRDISEATDPPDSNRSEIGATSFTDPVARLILSRLRAHILSRLSASSATERLRTTTTASQSLAGAGMPEFVNEVGKLTDELEKVREVDWLCHEMVYERILEDIH
;
A
#
# COMPACT_ATOMS: atom_id res chain seq x y z
N MET A 1 7.13 -71.25 -2.94
CA MET A 1 6.62 -72.57 -2.57
C MET A 1 6.05 -72.49 -1.16
N ILE A 2 4.72 -72.68 -1.06
CA ILE A 2 4.02 -73.48 -0.05
C ILE A 2 3.96 -72.96 1.41
N ARG A 3 2.73 -72.54 1.76
CA ARG A 3 1.94 -72.74 3.01
C ARG A 3 2.34 -71.94 4.26
N ARG A 4 1.42 -71.23 4.96
CA ARG A 4 0.06 -71.48 5.52
C ARG A 4 0.11 -71.86 7.01
N ASN A 5 -0.79 -71.22 7.75
CA ASN A 5 -1.48 -71.63 8.99
C ASN A 5 -0.75 -71.31 10.30
N SER A 6 -1.25 -70.39 11.14
CA SER A 6 -2.44 -70.49 12.05
C SER A 6 -2.11 -71.43 13.23
N ASP A 7 -2.39 -71.18 14.49
CA ASP A 7 -3.59 -70.67 15.16
C ASP A 7 -3.34 -70.74 16.70
N ILE A 8 -4.09 -69.93 17.48
CA ILE A 8 -4.70 -70.27 18.81
C ILE A 8 -3.72 -70.51 20.01
N GLU A 9 -3.85 -69.92 21.21
CA GLU A 9 -4.84 -70.13 22.31
C GLU A 9 -4.43 -69.17 23.48
N ILE A 10 -5.25 -68.23 23.95
CA ILE A 10 -6.13 -68.30 25.14
C ILE A 10 -5.47 -68.90 26.40
N GLN A 11 -5.26 -68.08 27.46
CA GLN A 11 -5.94 -68.12 28.78
C GLN A 11 -5.07 -67.52 29.92
N LEU A 12 -5.68 -66.60 30.68
CA LEU A 12 -5.29 -66.16 32.02
C LEU A 12 -5.39 -67.33 33.02
N PRO A 13 -4.76 -67.23 34.22
CA PRO A 13 -5.64 -67.03 35.36
C PRO A 13 -5.14 -66.09 36.47
N SER A 14 -6.16 -65.59 37.14
CA SER A 14 -6.25 -64.84 38.40
C SER A 14 -5.65 -65.50 39.64
N ALA A 15 -5.18 -64.70 40.59
CA ALA A 15 -5.42 -64.93 42.02
C ALA A 15 -5.39 -63.61 42.81
N SER A 16 -6.38 -63.49 43.68
CA SER A 16 -6.85 -62.35 44.47
C SER A 16 -6.09 -62.16 45.80
N PRO A 17 -6.36 -61.05 46.53
CA PRO A 17 -5.51 -60.48 47.58
C PRO A 17 -6.03 -60.70 49.02
N THR A 18 -5.17 -60.50 50.03
CA THR A 18 -5.53 -59.98 51.38
C THR A 18 -4.27 -59.50 52.12
N ASP A 19 -4.26 -58.20 52.42
CA ASP A 19 -3.96 -57.46 53.68
C ASP A 19 -2.68 -57.80 54.47
N SER A 20 -1.90 -56.87 55.05
CA SER A 20 -1.95 -55.42 55.32
C SER A 20 -0.49 -54.98 55.61
N VAL A 21 -0.05 -53.74 55.42
CA VAL A 21 0.01 -52.67 56.44
C VAL A 21 0.54 -51.38 55.77
N ASP A 22 -0.15 -50.28 56.07
CA ASP A 22 0.19 -48.84 56.09
C ASP A 22 0.53 -48.06 54.80
N GLU A 23 -0.52 -47.35 54.34
CA GLU A 23 -0.54 -46.24 53.40
C GLU A 23 -0.29 -44.92 54.17
N ALA A 24 0.72 -44.16 53.77
CA ALA A 24 0.91 -42.77 54.16
C ALA A 24 1.28 -41.96 52.91
N ASP A 25 0.35 -41.06 52.56
CA ASP A 25 0.39 -40.10 51.46
C ASP A 25 1.67 -39.26 51.45
N ILE A 26 2.30 -39.14 50.27
CA ILE A 26 3.36 -38.14 50.04
C ILE A 26 2.79 -37.07 49.11
N GLU A 27 2.32 -36.01 49.78
CA GLU A 27 2.02 -34.69 49.26
C GLU A 27 3.22 -34.12 48.48
N MET A 28 2.96 -33.58 47.29
CA MET A 28 3.91 -32.76 46.54
C MET A 28 3.39 -31.33 46.45
N LEU A 29 4.13 -30.46 47.13
CA LEU A 29 3.92 -29.04 47.36
C LEU A 29 3.95 -28.19 46.08
N SER A 30 2.94 -27.35 45.90
CA SER A 30 3.10 -25.95 45.44
C SER A 30 1.88 -25.16 45.90
N ASP A 31 2.02 -24.55 47.08
CA ASP A 31 1.06 -23.64 47.69
C ASP A 31 1.62 -22.21 47.55
N GLU A 32 1.21 -21.50 46.52
CA GLU A 32 1.23 -20.03 46.48
C GLU A 32 -0.17 -19.57 46.04
N GLN A 33 -1.00 -19.25 47.04
CA GLN A 33 -2.34 -18.72 46.89
C GLN A 33 -2.30 -17.30 46.30
N ALA A 34 -2.70 -17.18 45.02
CA ALA A 34 -3.15 -15.91 44.47
C ALA A 34 -4.57 -15.60 44.99
N PRO A 35 -4.85 -14.40 45.52
CA PRO A 35 -6.12 -14.10 46.18
C PRO A 35 -7.28 -14.04 45.16
N PRO A 36 -8.48 -14.54 45.51
CA PRO A 36 -9.66 -14.37 44.67
C PRO A 36 -10.12 -12.91 44.75
N LEU A 37 -9.97 -12.17 43.65
CA LEU A 37 -10.57 -10.84 43.48
C LEU A 37 -12.10 -10.95 43.43
N SER A 38 -12.72 -11.07 44.59
CA SER A 38 -14.15 -10.86 44.75
C SER A 38 -14.46 -9.37 44.59
N LEU A 39 -15.33 -9.02 43.65
CA LEU A 39 -15.77 -7.65 43.48
C LEU A 39 -16.59 -7.21 44.71
N PRO A 40 -16.41 -5.97 45.22
CA PRO A 40 -17.18 -5.45 46.35
C PRO A 40 -18.70 -5.58 46.13
N ALA A 41 -19.42 -6.02 47.16
CA ALA A 41 -20.85 -6.36 47.11
C ALA A 41 -21.77 -5.25 46.51
N ARG A 42 -21.34 -3.99 46.52
CA ARG A 42 -22.04 -2.87 45.89
C ARG A 42 -22.03 -2.89 44.34
N LEU A 43 -21.02 -3.50 43.72
CA LEU A 43 -20.91 -3.58 42.25
C LEU A 43 -21.65 -4.81 41.70
N ALA A 44 -21.62 -5.94 42.41
CA ALA A 44 -22.40 -7.14 42.04
C ALA A 44 -23.92 -6.91 42.06
N ALA A 45 -24.39 -6.01 42.94
CA ALA A 45 -25.81 -5.65 43.03
C ALA A 45 -26.35 -4.88 41.80
N ARG A 46 -25.48 -4.26 40.99
CA ARG A 46 -25.90 -3.48 39.80
C ARG A 46 -26.13 -4.31 38.54
N PHE A 47 -25.55 -5.51 38.46
CA PHE A 47 -25.65 -6.36 37.26
C PHE A 47 -26.75 -7.45 37.37
N SER A 48 -27.27 -7.70 38.56
CA SER A 48 -28.35 -8.66 38.81
C SER A 48 -29.74 -8.03 38.61
N ARG A 49 -30.15 -7.82 37.35
CA ARG A 49 -31.49 -7.30 37.03
C ARG A 49 -32.54 -8.42 37.14
N LYS A 50 -33.20 -8.54 38.30
CA LYS A 50 -34.38 -9.42 38.46
C LYS A 50 -35.54 -8.92 37.59
N PRO A 51 -36.30 -9.81 36.91
CA PRO A 51 -37.48 -9.41 36.16
C PRO A 51 -38.62 -9.08 37.14
N SER A 52 -39.12 -7.85 37.07
CA SER A 52 -40.27 -7.39 37.86
C SER A 52 -41.53 -8.19 37.51
N MET A 53 -41.90 -9.14 38.37
CA MET A 53 -43.22 -9.76 38.32
C MET A 53 -44.20 -8.83 39.05
N VAL A 54 -45.12 -8.26 38.28
CA VAL A 54 -46.28 -7.55 38.78
C VAL A 54 -47.20 -8.58 39.48
N ARG A 55 -47.42 -8.40 40.78
CA ARG A 55 -48.60 -8.93 41.48
C ARG A 55 -49.11 -7.90 42.49
N ARG A 56 -50.29 -7.35 42.20
CA ARG A 56 -51.25 -6.86 43.21
C ARG A 56 -51.86 -8.09 43.88
N SER A 57 -52.12 -8.11 45.18
CA SER A 57 -53.27 -7.50 45.87
C SER A 57 -53.05 -7.70 47.39
N SER A 58 -53.21 -6.71 48.26
CA SER A 58 -54.43 -6.18 48.91
C SER A 58 -54.38 -6.47 50.41
N THR A 59 -54.41 -5.43 51.24
CA THR A 59 -55.41 -5.19 52.33
C THR A 59 -54.83 -4.36 53.49
N VAL A 60 -55.73 -3.53 54.03
CA VAL A 60 -55.71 -2.83 55.34
C VAL A 60 -54.71 -1.68 55.52
N SER A 61 -55.17 -0.48 55.18
CA SER A 61 -54.66 0.79 55.68
C SER A 61 -55.22 1.05 57.08
N SER A 62 -54.35 1.21 58.07
CA SER A 62 -54.69 1.67 59.41
C SER A 62 -54.47 3.17 59.56
N ARG A 63 -55.53 3.85 60.02
CA ARG A 63 -55.59 4.91 61.05
C ARG A 63 -54.65 6.13 61.01
N ARG A 64 -55.33 7.27 61.22
CA ARG A 64 -54.93 8.65 61.62
C ARG A 64 -54.93 9.60 60.42
N GLY A 65 -55.67 10.70 60.39
CA GLY A 65 -56.40 11.41 61.43
C GLY A 65 -56.28 12.91 61.12
N SER A 66 -57.34 13.66 61.44
CA SER A 66 -57.39 15.13 61.56
C SER A 66 -57.83 15.93 60.31
N ILE A 67 -59.11 16.37 60.38
CA ILE A 67 -59.66 17.74 60.25
C ILE A 67 -59.00 18.69 59.22
N SER A 68 -59.69 19.51 58.41
CA SER A 68 -60.87 20.36 58.68
C SER A 68 -61.33 21.04 57.38
N SER A 69 -62.61 21.46 57.34
CA SER A 69 -63.14 22.76 56.80
C SER A 69 -63.04 23.03 55.28
N LEU A 70 -64.02 23.51 54.51
CA LEU A 70 -65.35 24.14 54.65
C LEU A 70 -66.11 23.85 53.33
N HIS A 71 -67.43 23.61 53.32
CA HIS A 71 -68.49 24.60 53.03
C HIS A 71 -68.19 25.46 51.78
N SER A 72 -69.04 25.66 50.76
CA SER A 72 -70.48 25.45 50.60
C SER A 72 -70.87 25.88 49.18
N GLN A 73 -71.95 25.26 48.69
CA GLN A 73 -73.02 25.84 47.85
C GLN A 73 -72.64 26.56 46.55
N HIS A 74 -73.06 25.98 45.43
CA HIS A 74 -73.79 26.69 44.37
C HIS A 74 -74.49 25.68 43.45
N SER A 75 -75.83 25.66 43.48
CA SER A 75 -76.67 25.50 42.29
C SER A 75 -78.14 25.70 42.67
N ASN A 76 -78.72 26.80 42.21
CA ASN A 76 -80.16 26.94 41.98
C ASN A 76 -80.44 26.59 40.51
N PRO A 77 -81.69 26.42 40.05
CA PRO A 77 -82.96 26.21 40.77
C PRO A 77 -83.82 25.07 40.14
N SER A 78 -84.87 24.62 40.83
CA SER A 78 -86.23 24.48 40.24
C SER A 78 -87.20 23.85 41.23
N SER A 79 -88.26 24.60 41.53
CA SER A 79 -89.51 24.17 42.14
C SER A 79 -90.22 23.12 41.30
N HIS A 80 -90.50 21.94 41.87
CA HIS A 80 -91.76 21.21 41.69
C HIS A 80 -91.86 20.13 42.77
N GLY A 81 -93.03 20.04 43.42
CA GLY A 81 -93.32 19.07 44.46
C GLY A 81 -93.19 17.64 43.93
N ALA A 82 -92.14 16.96 44.34
CA ALA A 82 -91.99 15.52 44.21
C ALA A 82 -91.94 14.93 45.62
N SER A 83 -92.71 13.87 45.84
CA SER A 83 -92.78 13.20 47.13
C SER A 83 -91.38 12.70 47.57
N PRO A 84 -91.07 12.61 48.88
CA PRO A 84 -89.76 12.13 49.34
C PRO A 84 -89.41 10.73 48.80
N THR A 85 -90.42 9.92 48.46
CA THR A 85 -90.27 8.61 47.80
C THR A 85 -89.75 8.72 46.36
N ASP A 86 -90.13 9.77 45.61
CA ASP A 86 -89.65 9.98 44.23
C ASP A 86 -88.19 10.42 44.19
N HIS A 87 -87.75 11.22 45.17
CA HIS A 87 -86.34 11.62 45.30
C HIS A 87 -85.44 10.42 45.62
N ILE A 88 -85.91 9.52 46.50
CA ILE A 88 -85.22 8.25 46.80
C ILE A 88 -85.17 7.36 45.55
N ALA A 89 -86.29 7.21 44.83
CA ALA A 89 -86.32 6.43 43.59
C ALA A 89 -85.40 7.01 42.50
N GLN A 90 -85.31 8.34 42.37
CA GLN A 90 -84.41 8.99 41.42
C GLN A 90 -82.94 8.81 41.81
N HIS A 91 -82.61 8.88 43.10
CA HIS A 91 -81.27 8.57 43.59
C HIS A 91 -80.90 7.10 43.32
N LEU A 92 -81.80 6.15 43.56
CA LEU A 92 -81.58 4.73 43.27
C LEU A 92 -81.40 4.45 41.77
N ARG A 93 -82.15 5.14 40.90
CA ARG A 93 -81.92 5.06 39.43
C ARG A 93 -80.57 5.65 39.05
N ARG A 94 -80.19 6.80 39.62
CA ARG A 94 -78.88 7.43 39.38
C ARG A 94 -77.74 6.53 39.86
N THR A 95 -77.85 5.90 41.02
CA THR A 95 -76.81 4.99 41.53
C THR A 95 -76.70 3.75 40.65
N SER A 96 -77.83 3.16 40.23
CA SER A 96 -77.85 2.03 39.29
C SER A 96 -77.19 2.38 37.94
N ILE A 97 -77.45 3.58 37.40
CA ILE A 97 -76.79 4.05 36.16
C ILE A 97 -75.28 4.24 36.37
N LEU A 98 -74.86 4.82 37.49
CA LEU A 98 -73.44 4.99 37.81
C LEU A 98 -72.75 3.64 38.02
N GLU A 99 -73.41 2.68 38.65
CA GLU A 99 -72.92 1.33 38.89
C GLU A 99 -72.79 0.54 37.57
N SER A 100 -73.80 0.59 36.70
CA SER A 100 -73.70 -0.01 35.35
C SER A 100 -72.61 0.63 34.49
N ARG A 101 -72.34 1.94 34.68
CA ARG A 101 -71.24 2.63 34.01
C ARG A 101 -69.89 2.20 34.59
N LYS A 102 -69.78 2.07 35.92
CA LYS A 102 -68.58 1.54 36.59
C LYS A 102 -68.26 0.12 36.14
N ALA A 103 -69.27 -0.76 36.06
CA ALA A 103 -69.12 -2.13 35.58
C ALA A 103 -68.56 -2.16 34.14
N ARG A 104 -69.16 -1.39 33.21
CA ARG A 104 -68.66 -1.31 31.82
C ARG A 104 -67.24 -0.76 31.71
N LEU A 105 -66.86 0.19 32.58
CA LEU A 105 -65.49 0.70 32.62
C LEU A 105 -64.52 -0.34 33.21
N ALA A 106 -64.95 -1.12 34.21
CA ALA A 106 -64.18 -2.23 34.75
C ALA A 106 -63.96 -3.32 33.69
N ASP A 107 -64.98 -3.68 32.91
CA ASP A 107 -64.85 -4.65 31.80
C ASP A 107 -63.87 -4.17 30.72
N ARG A 108 -63.93 -2.88 30.37
CA ARG A 108 -62.95 -2.27 29.46
C ARG A 108 -61.52 -2.32 30.01
N ALA A 109 -61.35 -2.09 31.32
CA ALA A 109 -60.05 -2.20 31.97
C ALA A 109 -59.53 -3.65 31.97
N LEU A 110 -60.38 -4.63 32.27
CA LEU A 110 -60.03 -6.05 32.22
C LEU A 110 -59.65 -6.49 30.79
N HIS A 111 -60.39 -6.02 29.79
CA HIS A 111 -60.06 -6.28 28.39
C HIS A 111 -58.70 -5.68 28.01
N ALA A 112 -58.41 -4.46 28.43
CA ALA A 112 -57.10 -3.83 28.20
C ALA A 112 -55.96 -4.63 28.85
N GLU A 113 -56.14 -5.16 30.07
CA GLU A 113 -55.15 -6.03 30.71
C GLU A 113 -54.98 -7.36 29.97
N LYS A 114 -56.07 -7.98 29.49
CA LYS A 114 -56.02 -9.22 28.70
C LYS A 114 -55.25 -9.03 27.40
N VAL A 115 -55.48 -7.92 26.69
CA VAL A 115 -54.75 -7.58 25.46
C VAL A 115 -53.27 -7.33 25.76
N ARG A 116 -52.97 -6.61 26.85
CA ARG A 116 -51.58 -6.36 27.30
C ARG A 116 -50.85 -7.67 27.61
N LEU A 117 -51.50 -8.60 28.32
CA LEU A 117 -50.93 -9.91 28.64
C LEU A 117 -50.71 -10.75 27.37
N ARG A 118 -51.67 -10.77 26.45
CA ARG A 118 -51.54 -11.48 25.18
C ARG A 118 -50.38 -10.93 24.34
N ALA A 119 -50.27 -9.61 24.24
CA ALA A 119 -49.16 -8.95 23.53
C ALA A 119 -47.80 -9.18 24.22
N ALA A 120 -47.77 -9.25 25.55
CA ALA A 120 -46.55 -9.58 26.28
C ALA A 120 -46.11 -11.02 26.02
N LEU A 121 -47.04 -11.98 25.99
CA LEU A 121 -46.77 -13.39 25.70
C LEU A 121 -46.29 -13.61 24.25
N THR A 122 -46.94 -12.99 23.26
CA THR A 122 -46.49 -13.11 21.85
C THR A 122 -45.10 -12.50 21.64
N LYS A 123 -44.83 -11.34 22.27
CA LYS A 123 -43.51 -10.72 22.22
C LYS A 123 -42.45 -11.56 22.93
N ALA A 124 -42.76 -12.17 24.07
CA ALA A 124 -41.84 -13.08 24.76
C ALA A 124 -41.52 -14.33 23.93
N ALA A 125 -42.53 -14.96 23.33
CA ALA A 125 -42.37 -16.14 22.47
C ALA A 125 -41.45 -15.85 21.26
N SER A 126 -41.69 -14.75 20.53
CA SER A 126 -40.86 -14.35 19.40
C SER A 126 -39.39 -14.05 19.77
N ARG A 127 -39.15 -13.59 21.00
CA ARG A 127 -37.79 -13.25 21.47
C ARG A 127 -37.00 -14.51 21.83
N ASN A 128 -37.64 -15.52 22.38
CA ASN A 128 -37.00 -16.79 22.72
C ASN A 128 -36.63 -17.57 21.46
N LEU A 129 -37.57 -17.68 20.50
CA LEU A 129 -37.30 -18.34 19.21
C LEU A 129 -36.09 -17.73 18.49
N ARG A 130 -36.04 -16.39 18.36
CA ARG A 130 -34.90 -15.69 17.73
C ARG A 130 -33.57 -15.87 18.47
N ARG A 131 -33.60 -16.09 19.79
CA ARG A 131 -32.39 -16.36 20.59
C ARG A 131 -31.89 -17.78 20.38
N GLU A 132 -32.80 -18.74 20.34
CA GLU A 132 -32.51 -20.14 20.06
C GLU A 132 -31.97 -20.32 18.64
N GLU A 133 -32.62 -19.72 17.63
CA GLU A 133 -32.13 -19.72 16.24
C GLU A 133 -30.73 -19.11 16.13
N ARG A 134 -30.47 -17.99 16.82
CA ARG A 134 -29.14 -17.37 16.84
C ARG A 134 -28.11 -18.23 17.56
N ALA A 135 -28.49 -18.91 18.64
CA ALA A 135 -27.60 -19.81 19.37
C ALA A 135 -27.22 -21.03 18.52
N LEU A 136 -28.19 -21.63 17.82
CA LEU A 136 -27.96 -22.74 16.90
C LEU A 136 -27.10 -22.32 15.70
N ALA A 137 -27.38 -21.17 15.10
CA ALA A 137 -26.55 -20.63 14.02
C ALA A 137 -25.10 -20.38 14.50
N ALA A 138 -24.92 -19.82 15.71
CA ALA A 138 -23.60 -19.61 16.28
C ALA A 138 -22.88 -20.95 16.54
N GLN A 139 -23.58 -21.98 17.03
CA GLN A 139 -23.01 -23.31 17.22
C GLN A 139 -22.55 -23.92 15.89
N GLN A 140 -23.40 -23.89 14.86
CA GLN A 140 -23.06 -24.39 13.52
C GLN A 140 -21.86 -23.67 12.92
N THR A 141 -21.77 -22.35 13.08
CA THR A 141 -20.59 -21.60 12.61
C THR A 141 -19.32 -21.98 13.35
N ARG A 142 -19.39 -22.19 14.67
CA ARG A 142 -18.25 -22.65 15.47
C ARG A 142 -17.79 -24.04 15.04
N GLU A 143 -18.71 -24.97 14.87
CA GLU A 143 -18.41 -26.33 14.42
C GLU A 143 -17.78 -26.33 13.01
N ARG A 144 -18.29 -25.50 12.09
CA ARG A 144 -17.71 -25.34 10.75
C ARG A 144 -16.28 -24.78 10.80
N LEU A 145 -16.03 -23.78 11.63
CA LEU A 145 -14.69 -23.20 11.79
C LEU A 145 -13.72 -24.20 12.43
N LEU A 146 -14.16 -24.95 13.44
CA LEU A 146 -13.36 -26.02 14.03
C LEU A 146 -13.06 -27.11 13.00
N ALA A 147 -14.05 -27.50 12.18
CA ALA A 147 -13.85 -28.47 11.10
C ALA A 147 -12.83 -27.97 10.05
N GLU A 148 -12.90 -26.69 9.67
CA GLU A 148 -11.94 -26.08 8.74
C GLU A 148 -10.52 -26.05 9.32
N ILE A 149 -10.39 -25.71 10.61
CA ILE A 149 -9.09 -25.75 11.30
C ILE A 149 -8.56 -27.18 11.34
N THR A 150 -9.40 -28.17 11.68
CA THR A 150 -8.97 -29.58 11.69
C THR A 150 -8.55 -30.06 10.31
N ALA A 151 -9.24 -29.64 9.25
CA ALA A 151 -8.89 -29.99 7.87
C ALA A 151 -7.55 -29.37 7.45
N LYS A 152 -7.28 -28.10 7.82
CA LYS A 152 -5.98 -27.44 7.58
C LYS A 152 -4.86 -28.13 8.35
N CYS A 153 -5.07 -28.45 9.63
CA CYS A 153 -4.09 -29.21 10.42
C CYS A 153 -3.84 -30.61 9.81
N GLU A 154 -4.88 -31.28 9.32
CA GLU A 154 -4.74 -32.58 8.65
C GLU A 154 -3.92 -32.45 7.34
N GLU A 155 -4.15 -31.40 6.55
CA GLU A 155 -3.37 -31.10 5.35
C GLU A 155 -1.89 -30.85 5.66
N GLU A 156 -1.58 -30.09 6.70
CA GLU A 156 -0.21 -29.83 7.13
C GLU A 156 0.49 -31.11 7.60
N VAL A 157 -0.20 -31.93 8.40
CA VAL A 157 0.31 -33.23 8.82
C VAL A 157 0.53 -34.16 7.61
N ARG A 158 -0.37 -34.13 6.61
CA ARG A 158 -0.22 -34.90 5.37
C ARG A 158 1.00 -34.44 4.56
N ARG A 159 1.23 -33.13 4.45
CA ARG A 159 2.43 -32.57 3.80
C ARG A 159 3.70 -32.94 4.56
N ALA A 160 3.67 -32.88 5.89
CA ALA A 160 4.80 -33.27 6.73
C ALA A 160 5.13 -34.77 6.57
N LYS A 161 4.11 -35.64 6.56
CA LYS A 161 4.26 -37.08 6.29
C LYS A 161 4.84 -37.34 4.90
N LYS A 162 4.34 -36.67 3.87
CA LYS A 162 4.88 -36.78 2.51
C LYS A 162 6.35 -36.37 2.45
N LYS A 163 6.72 -35.25 3.09
CA LYS A 163 8.12 -34.80 3.16
C LYS A 163 9.00 -35.78 3.93
N ALA A 164 8.48 -36.41 4.99
CA ALA A 164 9.20 -37.44 5.73
C ALA A 164 9.42 -38.71 4.90
N GLU A 165 8.42 -39.09 4.09
CA GLU A 165 8.51 -40.20 3.15
C GLU A 165 9.52 -39.92 2.04
N ASP A 166 9.45 -38.76 1.39
CA ASP A 166 10.41 -38.32 0.36
C ASP A 166 11.85 -38.29 0.92
N ASN A 167 12.03 -37.85 2.17
CA ASN A 167 13.34 -37.85 2.83
C ASN A 167 13.83 -39.27 3.14
N ARG A 168 12.93 -40.19 3.50
CA ARG A 168 13.27 -41.60 3.71
C ARG A 168 13.69 -42.25 2.40
N GLU A 169 12.99 -41.96 1.30
CA GLU A 169 13.32 -42.44 -0.04
C GLU A 169 14.66 -41.90 -0.53
N LYS A 170 14.92 -40.61 -0.36
CA LYS A 170 16.23 -40.01 -0.70
C LYS A 170 17.38 -40.65 0.05
N LYS A 171 17.25 -40.83 1.37
CA LYS A 171 18.27 -41.52 2.19
C LYS A 171 18.47 -42.97 1.76
N ALA A 172 17.38 -43.67 1.41
CA ALA A 172 17.47 -45.03 0.88
C ALA A 172 18.19 -45.08 -0.48
N ALA A 173 17.93 -44.12 -1.36
CA ALA A 173 18.59 -44.00 -2.66
C ALA A 173 20.08 -43.68 -2.53
N GLU A 174 20.47 -42.78 -1.63
CA GLU A 174 21.88 -42.49 -1.32
C GLU A 174 22.59 -43.72 -0.76
N HIS A 175 21.98 -44.44 0.17
CA HIS A 175 22.55 -45.66 0.72
C HIS A 175 22.68 -46.77 -0.34
N ALA A 176 21.73 -46.85 -1.28
CA ALA A 176 21.82 -47.77 -2.42
C ALA A 176 22.97 -47.39 -3.37
N ARG A 177 23.12 -46.10 -3.67
CA ARG A 177 24.23 -45.58 -4.48
C ARG A 177 25.59 -45.87 -3.83
N LEU A 178 25.75 -45.62 -2.53
CA LEU A 178 26.98 -45.92 -1.81
C LEU A 178 27.30 -47.42 -1.82
N ARG A 179 26.29 -48.30 -1.73
CA ARG A 179 26.49 -49.74 -1.88
C ARG A 179 26.99 -50.11 -3.27
N LEU A 180 26.48 -49.49 -4.33
CA LEU A 180 26.95 -49.71 -5.70
C LEU A 180 28.39 -49.20 -5.88
N GLU A 181 28.71 -48.01 -5.39
CA GLU A 181 30.07 -47.46 -5.43
C GLU A 181 31.06 -48.33 -4.65
N LEU A 182 30.66 -48.87 -3.49
CA LEU A 182 31.47 -49.85 -2.76
C LEU A 182 31.66 -51.13 -3.56
N ALA A 183 30.59 -51.68 -4.15
CA ALA A 183 30.67 -52.89 -4.97
C ALA A 183 31.57 -52.69 -6.20
N GLU A 184 31.51 -51.52 -6.84
CA GLU A 184 32.38 -51.16 -7.96
C GLU A 184 33.84 -51.03 -7.50
N LYS A 185 34.10 -50.36 -6.37
CA LYS A 185 35.45 -50.32 -5.76
C LYS A 185 35.97 -51.70 -5.40
N PHE A 186 35.13 -52.60 -4.88
CA PHE A 186 35.50 -53.98 -4.62
C PHE A 186 35.82 -54.73 -5.92
N ALA A 187 35.01 -54.56 -6.96
CA ALA A 187 35.25 -55.16 -8.27
C ALA A 187 36.54 -54.64 -8.93
N GLU A 188 36.83 -53.34 -8.81
CA GLU A 188 38.10 -52.79 -9.28
C GLU A 188 39.28 -53.23 -8.43
N ALA A 189 39.14 -53.30 -7.11
CA ALA A 189 40.17 -53.82 -6.21
C ALA A 189 40.45 -55.31 -6.51
N GLU A 190 39.43 -56.07 -6.88
CA GLU A 190 39.58 -57.46 -7.34
C GLU A 190 40.27 -57.54 -8.70
N LYS A 191 39.91 -56.68 -9.67
CA LYS A 191 40.67 -56.53 -10.94
C LYS A 191 42.14 -56.19 -10.67
N ARG A 192 42.42 -55.24 -9.76
CA ARG A 192 43.78 -54.89 -9.34
C ARG A 192 44.47 -56.06 -8.63
N ARG A 193 43.79 -56.80 -7.74
CA ARG A 193 44.34 -58.01 -7.09
C ARG A 193 44.68 -59.09 -8.11
N VAL A 194 43.84 -59.29 -9.13
CA VAL A 194 44.13 -60.23 -10.24
C VAL A 194 45.36 -59.76 -11.02
N LEU A 195 45.46 -58.47 -11.34
CA LEU A 195 46.64 -57.89 -12.00
C LEU A 195 47.91 -57.98 -11.11
N TYR A 196 47.79 -57.77 -9.80
CA TYR A 196 48.88 -57.92 -8.84
C TYR A 196 49.28 -59.39 -8.62
N ARG A 197 48.34 -60.34 -8.66
CA ARG A 197 48.66 -61.78 -8.69
C ARG A 197 49.41 -62.16 -9.96
N GLN A 198 49.12 -61.49 -11.09
CA GLN A 198 49.86 -61.65 -12.34
C GLN A 198 51.26 -60.98 -12.30
N SER A 199 51.51 -60.01 -11.42
CA SER A 199 52.78 -59.27 -11.32
C SER A 199 53.54 -59.58 -10.01
N HIS A 200 54.56 -60.41 -10.08
CA HIS A 200 55.29 -60.92 -8.91
C HIS A 200 56.21 -59.87 -8.22
N ARG A 201 56.16 -59.85 -6.86
CA ARG A 201 57.26 -59.61 -5.86
C ARG A 201 57.70 -58.15 -5.57
N ARG A 202 58.14 -57.72 -4.36
CA ARG A 202 58.79 -58.32 -3.15
C ARG A 202 58.42 -57.58 -1.81
N HIS A 203 58.63 -58.24 -0.65
CA HIS A 203 58.34 -57.84 0.75
C HIS A 203 59.56 -57.30 1.55
N ARG A 204 59.35 -56.51 2.63
CA ARG A 204 59.97 -56.63 4.00
C ARG A 204 59.56 -55.50 5.00
N THR A 205 58.88 -55.79 6.14
CA THR A 205 59.29 -55.99 7.59
C THR A 205 59.48 -54.69 8.43
N SER A 206 58.62 -54.33 9.41
CA SER A 206 58.52 -54.70 10.87
C SER A 206 59.74 -54.28 11.73
N SER A 207 59.64 -53.58 12.87
CA SER A 207 59.13 -54.08 14.19
C SER A 207 59.08 -53.00 15.33
N LEU A 208 57.99 -53.05 16.13
CA LEU A 208 57.72 -53.00 17.61
C LEU A 208 58.88 -52.91 18.68
N PRO A 209 58.64 -52.92 20.05
CA PRO A 209 57.83 -52.07 20.97
C PRO A 209 58.38 -51.89 22.45
N ALA A 210 57.65 -51.14 23.30
CA ALA A 210 57.28 -51.27 24.75
C ALA A 210 58.23 -51.80 25.89
N SER A 211 58.20 -51.13 27.07
CA SER A 211 57.99 -51.76 28.40
C SER A 211 57.65 -50.77 29.54
N GLU A 212 56.88 -51.27 30.52
CA GLU A 212 56.33 -50.62 31.73
C GLU A 212 57.29 -50.71 32.94
N ASP A 213 57.12 -49.89 34.00
CA ASP A 213 56.88 -50.39 35.37
C ASP A 213 56.79 -49.33 36.50
N LYS A 214 56.20 -49.78 37.62
CA LYS A 214 55.57 -49.09 38.77
C LYS A 214 56.46 -48.96 40.03
N LYS A 215 56.16 -47.92 40.85
CA LYS A 215 56.15 -47.81 42.34
C LYS A 215 57.21 -46.97 43.10
N MET A 216 56.63 -46.12 43.96
CA MET A 216 56.98 -45.68 45.32
C MET A 216 57.71 -44.34 45.56
N ALA A 217 57.09 -43.57 46.45
CA ALA A 217 57.32 -42.18 46.75
C ALA A 217 58.47 -41.97 47.74
N LYS A 218 59.33 -40.98 47.46
CA LYS A 218 60.22 -40.34 48.42
C LYS A 218 60.16 -38.83 48.17
N VAL A 219 59.79 -38.08 49.20
CA VAL A 219 59.81 -36.62 49.21
C VAL A 219 61.25 -36.16 49.03
N VAL A 220 61.56 -35.76 47.80
CA VAL A 220 62.68 -34.90 47.46
C VAL A 220 62.02 -33.60 47.03
N THR A 221 62.43 -32.49 47.63
CA THR A 221 62.15 -31.15 47.13
C THR A 221 62.38 -31.15 45.63
N ASN A 222 61.31 -31.11 44.82
CA ASN A 222 61.44 -31.05 43.38
C ASN A 222 62.20 -29.76 43.07
N SER A 223 63.51 -29.87 42.85
CA SER A 223 64.13 -29.11 41.78
C SER A 223 63.21 -29.32 40.59
N LEU A 224 62.57 -28.23 40.16
CA LEU A 224 61.64 -28.26 39.06
C LEU A 224 62.34 -29.03 37.93
N THR A 225 61.83 -30.22 37.59
CA THR A 225 62.41 -31.07 36.54
C THR A 225 62.64 -30.18 35.33
N GLN A 226 63.75 -30.36 34.61
CA GLN A 226 64.09 -29.48 33.47
C GLN A 226 62.89 -29.26 32.54
N ASP A 227 62.05 -30.30 32.36
CA ASP A 227 60.78 -30.25 31.64
C ASP A 227 59.68 -29.42 32.33
N ALA A 228 59.53 -29.49 33.65
CA ALA A 228 58.59 -28.67 34.39
C ALA A 228 59.03 -27.19 34.43
N ALA A 229 60.34 -26.93 34.45
CA ALA A 229 60.92 -25.60 34.37
C ALA A 229 60.75 -25.03 32.96
N ALA A 230 61.06 -25.81 31.93
CA ALA A 230 60.81 -25.48 30.55
C ALA A 230 59.32 -25.20 30.31
N ARG A 231 58.38 -26.01 30.83
CA ARG A 231 56.94 -25.76 30.69
C ARG A 231 56.48 -24.49 31.38
N THR A 232 57.03 -24.19 32.55
CA THR A 232 56.67 -22.97 33.32
C THR A 232 57.22 -21.73 32.62
N ILE A 233 58.47 -21.76 32.17
CA ILE A 233 59.09 -20.70 31.37
C ILE A 233 58.35 -20.51 30.05
N GLN A 234 58.03 -21.60 29.33
CA GLN A 234 57.25 -21.54 28.08
C GLN A 234 55.84 -20.99 28.32
N ARG A 235 55.19 -21.33 29.44
CA ARG A 235 53.86 -20.79 29.79
C ARG A 235 53.92 -19.29 30.05
N ILE A 236 54.88 -18.85 30.87
CA ILE A 236 55.08 -17.43 31.18
C ILE A 236 55.49 -16.65 29.91
N TRP A 237 56.38 -17.21 29.10
CA TRP A 237 56.81 -16.61 27.83
C TRP A 237 55.65 -16.52 26.83
N ARG A 238 54.82 -17.55 26.68
CA ARG A 238 53.62 -17.52 25.80
C ARG A 238 52.59 -16.50 26.30
N ALA A 239 52.36 -16.42 27.60
CA ALA A 239 51.47 -15.41 28.18
C ALA A 239 52.01 -13.98 27.99
N TYR A 240 53.31 -13.78 28.16
CA TYR A 240 53.99 -12.51 27.91
C TYR A 240 53.96 -12.12 26.43
N HIS A 241 54.26 -13.06 25.53
CA HIS A 241 54.22 -12.87 24.09
C HIS A 241 52.79 -12.55 23.61
N ALA A 242 51.78 -13.28 24.08
CA ALA A 242 50.38 -12.99 23.78
C ALA A 242 50.01 -11.58 24.24
N LYS A 243 50.39 -11.19 25.45
CA LYS A 243 50.16 -9.84 25.99
C LYS A 243 50.79 -8.76 25.13
N ILE A 244 52.03 -8.93 24.66
CA ILE A 244 52.70 -7.95 23.77
C ILE A 244 51.94 -7.80 22.46
N VAL A 245 51.65 -8.90 21.76
CA VAL A 245 50.97 -8.87 20.45
C VAL A 245 49.60 -8.20 20.54
N ILE A 246 48.87 -8.41 21.64
CA ILE A 246 47.56 -7.78 21.85
C ILE A 246 47.70 -6.31 22.24
N GLN A 247 48.72 -5.94 23.00
CA GLN A 247 49.01 -4.53 23.30
C GLN A 247 49.37 -3.76 22.03
N GLU A 248 50.19 -4.34 21.16
CA GLU A 248 50.52 -3.77 19.84
C GLU A 248 49.30 -3.71 18.92
N PHE A 249 48.43 -4.72 18.93
CA PHE A 249 47.17 -4.70 18.18
C PHE A 249 46.19 -3.64 18.71
N ARG A 250 46.06 -3.49 20.03
CA ARG A 250 45.22 -2.45 20.65
C ARG A 250 45.73 -1.05 20.31
N ALA A 251 47.04 -0.87 20.15
CA ALA A 251 47.62 0.41 19.72
C ALA A 251 47.22 0.81 18.28
N LEU A 252 46.67 -0.11 17.46
CA LEU A 252 46.11 0.23 16.15
C LEU A 252 44.72 0.87 16.23
N ASP A 253 44.02 0.79 17.38
CA ASP A 253 42.68 1.32 17.60
C ASP A 253 41.66 0.95 16.50
N LEU A 254 41.66 -0.32 16.07
CA LEU A 254 40.71 -0.87 15.11
C LEU A 254 39.37 -1.18 15.80
N THR A 255 38.60 -0.13 16.10
CA THR A 255 37.25 -0.25 16.66
C THR A 255 36.20 -0.04 15.58
N THR A 256 35.07 -0.74 15.71
CA THR A 256 33.89 -0.59 14.84
C THR A 256 33.44 0.86 14.75
N ASN A 257 33.40 1.57 15.88
CA ASN A 257 33.02 2.99 15.94
C ASN A 257 34.00 3.91 15.20
N ARG A 258 35.32 3.69 15.28
CA ARG A 258 36.29 4.55 14.57
C ARG A 258 36.19 4.37 13.06
N ILE A 259 36.09 3.12 12.61
CA ILE A 259 36.03 2.78 11.18
C ILE A 259 34.72 3.29 10.55
N GLN A 260 33.62 3.32 11.30
CA GLN A 260 32.33 3.84 10.83
C GLN A 260 32.35 5.34 10.49
N HIS A 261 33.24 6.13 11.10
CA HIS A 261 33.36 7.58 10.87
C HIS A 261 34.43 7.94 9.83
N MET A 262 35.09 6.96 9.21
CA MET A 262 36.09 7.15 8.16
C MET A 262 35.48 6.85 6.79
N ASP A 263 35.89 7.61 5.77
CA ASP A 263 35.48 7.37 4.37
C ASP A 263 36.01 6.01 3.88
N PHE A 264 35.25 5.35 3.00
CA PHE A 264 35.53 3.97 2.56
C PHE A 264 36.91 3.79 1.91
N GLU A 265 37.35 4.76 1.10
CA GLU A 265 38.67 4.73 0.46
C GLU A 265 39.81 4.77 1.51
N ASP A 266 39.66 5.61 2.54
CA ASP A 266 40.64 5.74 3.63
C ASP A 266 40.67 4.49 4.52
N VAL A 267 39.51 3.86 4.75
CA VAL A 267 39.44 2.57 5.46
C VAL A 267 40.12 1.47 4.64
N GLY A 268 39.91 1.45 3.31
CA GLY A 268 40.57 0.52 2.41
C GLY A 268 42.09 0.64 2.45
N VAL A 269 42.62 1.87 2.48
CA VAL A 269 44.05 2.14 2.62
C VAL A 269 44.56 1.65 3.98
N LEU A 270 43.90 2.00 5.08
CA LEU A 270 44.24 1.59 6.45
C LEU A 270 44.31 0.07 6.60
N LEU A 271 43.31 -0.66 6.09
CA LEU A 271 43.25 -2.13 6.19
C LEU A 271 44.22 -2.85 5.24
N SER A 272 44.73 -2.14 4.22
CA SER A 272 45.74 -2.66 3.31
C SER A 272 47.18 -2.49 3.81
N GLU A 273 47.39 -1.71 4.87
CA GLU A 273 48.72 -1.45 5.44
C GLU A 273 49.39 -2.74 5.94
N ASN A 274 50.67 -2.89 5.60
CA ASN A 274 51.43 -4.08 5.98
C ASN A 274 51.55 -4.24 7.50
N ASN A 275 51.53 -3.14 8.27
CA ASN A 275 51.57 -3.18 9.73
C ASN A 275 50.28 -3.78 10.31
N VAL A 276 49.12 -3.30 9.86
CA VAL A 276 47.80 -3.82 10.26
C VAL A 276 47.66 -5.30 9.90
N LEU A 277 48.08 -5.70 8.70
CA LEU A 277 48.05 -7.10 8.24
C LEU A 277 48.99 -8.01 9.07
N ALA A 278 50.15 -7.52 9.50
CA ALA A 278 51.09 -8.30 10.29
C ALA A 278 50.61 -8.51 11.74
N LEU A 279 50.09 -7.46 12.36
CA LEU A 279 49.58 -7.51 13.74
C LEU A 279 48.29 -8.32 13.85
N THR A 280 47.37 -8.17 12.88
CA THR A 280 46.17 -9.03 12.79
C THR A 280 46.52 -10.50 12.55
N ALA A 281 47.52 -10.81 11.72
CA ALA A 281 48.01 -12.17 11.55
C ALA A 281 48.55 -12.75 12.87
N GLY A 282 49.30 -11.96 13.64
CA GLY A 282 49.79 -12.34 14.96
C GLY A 282 48.68 -12.67 15.95
N VAL A 283 47.60 -11.87 15.97
CA VAL A 283 46.44 -12.12 16.84
C VAL A 283 45.66 -13.36 16.40
N LEU A 284 45.41 -13.54 15.10
CA LEU A 284 44.69 -14.71 14.58
C LEU A 284 45.47 -16.02 14.82
N GLN A 285 46.81 -15.97 14.81
CA GLN A 285 47.68 -17.09 15.19
C GLN A 285 47.56 -17.44 16.69
N LEU A 286 47.45 -16.43 17.56
CA LEU A 286 47.20 -16.65 19.00
C LEU A 286 45.83 -17.27 19.27
N CYS A 287 44.83 -16.96 18.43
CA CYS A 287 43.49 -17.55 18.49
C CYS A 287 43.40 -18.96 17.88
N GLY A 288 44.47 -19.49 17.25
CA GLY A 288 44.45 -20.79 16.58
C GLY A 288 43.67 -20.81 15.26
N LEU A 289 43.38 -19.63 14.68
CA LEU A 289 42.62 -19.48 13.42
C LEU A 289 43.50 -19.59 12.16
N GLN A 290 44.81 -19.78 12.34
CA GLN A 290 45.79 -19.91 11.25
C GLN A 290 46.84 -20.98 11.59
N ASP A 291 47.04 -21.94 10.68
CA ASP A 291 48.07 -22.98 10.80
C ASP A 291 49.48 -22.37 10.71
N MET A 292 50.35 -22.77 11.64
CA MET A 292 51.75 -22.34 11.77
C MET A 292 52.60 -22.52 10.49
N GLU A 293 52.17 -23.37 9.55
CA GLU A 293 52.90 -23.68 8.32
C GLU A 293 52.60 -22.72 7.15
N SER A 294 51.62 -21.83 7.30
CA SER A 294 51.12 -20.98 6.19
C SER A 294 51.73 -19.56 6.16
N ARG A 295 53.06 -19.46 6.17
CA ARG A 295 53.77 -18.17 5.91
C ARG A 295 53.71 -17.73 4.43
N THR A 296 53.02 -18.50 3.59
CA THR A 296 52.85 -18.29 2.14
C THR A 296 51.58 -17.48 1.83
N MET A 297 51.47 -16.97 0.59
CA MET A 297 50.41 -16.06 0.09
C MET A 297 48.96 -16.41 0.50
N SER A 298 48.65 -17.67 0.80
CA SER A 298 47.34 -18.14 1.27
C SER A 298 47.00 -17.63 2.69
N GLY A 299 47.98 -17.50 3.57
CA GLY A 299 47.80 -16.98 4.93
C GLY A 299 47.39 -15.50 4.96
N ARG A 300 47.82 -14.71 3.96
CA ARG A 300 47.34 -13.32 3.78
C ARG A 300 45.87 -13.26 3.34
N GLY A 301 45.35 -14.33 2.73
CA GLY A 301 43.96 -14.44 2.33
C GLY A 301 43.02 -14.49 3.54
N ALA A 302 43.32 -15.35 4.51
CA ALA A 302 42.56 -15.49 5.75
C ALA A 302 42.51 -14.17 6.56
N VAL A 303 43.64 -13.49 6.68
CA VAL A 303 43.73 -12.18 7.37
C VAL A 303 42.89 -11.12 6.66
N ARG A 304 42.92 -11.08 5.32
CA ARG A 304 42.09 -10.15 4.52
C ARG A 304 40.61 -10.49 4.63
N THR A 305 40.24 -11.78 4.64
CA THR A 305 38.86 -12.20 4.87
C THR A 305 38.39 -11.76 6.26
N PHE A 306 39.21 -11.93 7.30
CA PHE A 306 38.89 -11.42 8.64
C PHE A 306 38.72 -9.89 8.64
N LEU A 307 39.66 -9.14 8.06
CA LEU A 307 39.55 -7.67 7.97
C LEU A 307 38.35 -7.20 7.14
N SER A 308 37.93 -7.99 6.15
CA SER A 308 36.73 -7.69 5.37
C SER A 308 35.45 -7.75 6.20
N SER A 309 35.43 -8.47 7.33
CA SER A 309 34.30 -8.41 8.27
C SER A 309 34.09 -7.00 8.84
N TYR A 310 35.17 -6.25 9.11
CA TYR A 310 35.08 -4.85 9.55
C TYR A 310 34.52 -3.95 8.44
N LEU A 311 34.92 -4.16 7.18
CA LEU A 311 34.36 -3.42 6.04
C LEU A 311 32.88 -3.70 5.83
N ILE A 312 32.48 -4.98 5.87
CA ILE A 312 31.09 -5.41 5.66
C ILE A 312 30.17 -4.85 6.75
N VAL A 313 30.65 -4.74 8.00
CA VAL A 313 29.84 -4.22 9.11
C VAL A 313 29.76 -2.70 9.12
N THR A 314 30.84 -2.00 8.76
CA THR A 314 30.91 -0.53 8.82
C THR A 314 30.37 0.18 7.59
N HIS A 315 30.62 -0.36 6.38
CA HIS A 315 30.22 0.24 5.11
C HIS A 315 29.46 -0.76 4.22
N PRO A 316 28.29 -1.29 4.66
CA PRO A 316 27.57 -2.32 3.93
C PRO A 316 27.06 -1.85 2.55
N ALA A 317 26.66 -0.58 2.43
CA ALA A 317 26.10 -0.02 1.20
C ALA A 317 27.14 0.15 0.06
N GLU A 318 28.42 0.30 0.40
CA GLU A 318 29.50 0.46 -0.58
C GLU A 318 30.14 -0.88 -0.94
N VAL A 319 30.11 -1.85 -0.03
CA VAL A 319 30.70 -3.19 -0.23
C VAL A 319 29.73 -4.16 -0.92
N LEU A 320 28.42 -4.03 -0.67
CA LEU A 320 27.39 -4.94 -1.20
C LEU A 320 26.50 -4.17 -2.17
N SER A 321 26.43 -4.65 -3.42
CA SER A 321 25.66 -4.02 -4.50
C SER A 321 24.16 -4.33 -4.42
N SER A 322 23.76 -5.34 -3.65
CA SER A 322 22.36 -5.70 -3.38
C SER A 322 22.07 -5.89 -1.88
N ASN A 323 20.77 -5.88 -1.54
CA ASN A 323 20.25 -6.14 -0.19
C ASN A 323 19.51 -7.50 -0.14
N GLY A 324 20.13 -8.56 -0.68
CA GLY A 324 19.59 -9.92 -0.70
C GLY A 324 19.78 -10.68 0.61
N GLU A 325 19.12 -11.84 0.73
CA GLU A 325 19.16 -12.69 1.93
C GLU A 325 20.58 -13.18 2.26
N GLN A 326 21.40 -13.50 1.25
CA GLN A 326 22.80 -13.92 1.45
C GLN A 326 23.69 -12.79 1.96
N GLU A 327 23.42 -11.55 1.56
CA GLU A 327 24.16 -10.35 1.96
C GLU A 327 23.81 -9.96 3.40
N GLN A 328 22.52 -10.06 3.77
CA GLN A 328 22.07 -9.88 5.16
C GLN A 328 22.60 -10.96 6.11
N ASP A 329 22.61 -12.23 5.67
CA ASP A 329 23.22 -13.35 6.42
C ASP A 329 24.73 -13.13 6.61
N LEU A 330 25.43 -12.64 5.59
CA LEU A 330 26.85 -12.29 5.67
C LEU A 330 27.13 -11.15 6.65
N ILE A 331 26.32 -10.07 6.62
CA ILE A 331 26.43 -8.95 7.58
C ILE A 331 26.20 -9.45 9.01
N THR A 332 25.19 -10.29 9.22
CA THR A 332 24.86 -10.83 10.54
C THR A 332 26.00 -11.68 11.09
N LYS A 333 26.54 -12.60 10.28
CA LYS A 333 27.69 -13.44 10.65
C LYS A 333 28.98 -12.65 10.86
N ALA A 334 29.17 -11.56 10.10
CA ALA A 334 30.30 -10.65 10.30
C ALA A 334 30.20 -9.91 11.65
N ARG A 335 29.00 -9.46 12.03
CA ARG A 335 28.75 -8.83 13.34
C ARG A 335 28.99 -9.82 14.48
N GLU A 336 28.48 -11.04 14.38
CA GLU A 336 28.70 -12.10 15.36
C GLU A 336 30.19 -12.42 15.55
N LEU A 337 30.96 -12.46 14.45
CA LEU A 337 32.41 -12.66 14.48
C LEU A 337 33.14 -11.52 15.22
N ILE A 338 32.81 -10.26 14.93
CA ILE A 338 33.44 -9.10 15.59
C ILE A 338 33.09 -9.09 17.08
N VAL A 339 31.83 -9.36 17.45
CA VAL A 339 31.41 -9.43 18.86
C VAL A 339 32.14 -10.56 19.60
N ALA A 340 32.24 -11.75 19.01
CA ALA A 340 33.00 -12.86 19.60
C ALA A 340 34.50 -12.52 19.74
N PHE A 341 35.06 -11.76 18.81
CA PHE A 341 36.46 -11.31 18.84
C PHE A 341 36.70 -10.26 19.93
N GLU A 342 35.80 -9.29 20.09
CA GLU A 342 35.86 -8.28 21.15
C GLU A 342 35.75 -8.92 22.54
N GLN A 343 34.92 -9.96 22.69
CA GLN A 343 34.80 -10.73 23.94
C GLN A 343 36.06 -11.56 24.27
N ALA A 344 36.71 -12.15 23.25
CA ALA A 344 37.94 -12.92 23.44
C ALA A 344 39.20 -12.06 23.68
N THR A 345 39.24 -10.82 23.16
CA THR A 345 40.37 -9.89 23.26
C THR A 345 40.86 -9.58 24.69
N PRO A 346 40.00 -9.36 25.71
CA PRO A 346 40.44 -9.18 27.10
C PRO A 346 41.03 -10.46 27.72
N LEU A 347 40.48 -11.64 27.40
CA LEU A 347 41.00 -12.92 27.92
C LEU A 347 42.41 -13.21 27.43
N LEU A 348 42.66 -12.92 26.15
CA LEU A 348 43.97 -13.09 25.54
C LEU A 348 45.03 -12.18 26.22
N SER A 349 44.62 -11.01 26.75
CA SER A 349 45.50 -10.08 27.46
C SER A 349 45.78 -10.47 28.93
N SER A 350 44.95 -11.33 29.54
CA SER A 350 45.03 -11.68 30.97
C SER A 350 46.02 -12.83 31.27
N GLY A 351 46.56 -13.50 30.25
CA GLY A 351 47.58 -14.54 30.41
C GLY A 351 47.10 -15.86 31.04
N CYS A 352 45.79 -16.05 31.23
CA CYS A 352 45.22 -17.31 31.71
C CYS A 352 45.20 -18.37 30.60
N CYS A 353 45.48 -19.62 30.96
CA CYS A 353 45.75 -20.77 30.08
C CYS A 353 44.84 -20.86 28.83
N LEU A 354 45.45 -20.60 27.66
CA LEU A 354 44.83 -20.56 26.32
C LEU A 354 44.25 -21.88 25.79
N THR A 355 44.27 -22.98 26.55
CA THR A 355 44.07 -24.29 25.92
C THR A 355 42.63 -24.75 25.78
N ASN A 356 41.63 -24.17 26.48
CA ASN A 356 40.21 -24.59 26.37
C ASN A 356 39.21 -23.53 26.88
N SER A 357 39.33 -22.25 26.50
CA SER A 357 38.28 -21.26 26.85
C SER A 357 37.08 -21.44 25.92
N THR A 358 35.88 -21.54 26.47
CA THR A 358 34.62 -21.59 25.71
C THR A 358 34.50 -20.41 24.75
N GLU A 359 35.02 -19.25 25.12
CA GLU A 359 35.00 -18.02 24.32
C GLU A 359 35.92 -18.06 23.09
N LEU A 360 37.05 -18.78 23.18
CA LEU A 360 37.92 -19.01 22.02
C LEU A 360 37.30 -20.02 21.06
N GLN A 361 36.61 -21.03 21.60
CA GLN A 361 35.88 -22.00 20.78
C GLN A 361 34.72 -21.32 20.02
N THR A 362 33.95 -20.44 20.68
CA THR A 362 32.90 -19.66 20.03
C THR A 362 33.46 -18.71 18.96
N LEU A 363 34.64 -18.11 19.18
CA LEU A 363 35.31 -17.30 18.16
C LEU A 363 35.73 -18.14 16.94
N CYS A 364 36.28 -19.34 17.15
CA CYS A 364 36.62 -20.27 16.08
C CYS A 364 35.41 -20.73 15.28
N GLU A 365 34.29 -21.03 15.96
CA GLU A 365 33.04 -21.40 15.31
C GLU A 365 32.46 -20.23 14.50
N ALA A 366 32.38 -19.03 15.07
CA ALA A 366 31.93 -17.82 14.38
C ALA A 366 32.81 -17.47 13.17
N TYR A 367 34.13 -17.61 13.28
CA TYR A 367 35.06 -17.39 12.17
C TYR A 367 34.84 -18.39 11.03
N ASN A 368 34.66 -19.67 11.32
CA ASN A 368 34.40 -20.69 10.30
C ASN A 368 33.03 -20.49 9.60
N VAL A 369 32.01 -20.12 10.37
CA VAL A 369 30.67 -19.81 9.84
C VAL A 369 30.73 -18.57 8.93
N PHE A 370 31.40 -17.50 9.36
CA PHE A 370 31.62 -16.32 8.52
C PHE A 370 32.48 -16.64 7.30
N PHE A 371 33.59 -17.36 7.44
CA PHE A 371 34.50 -17.70 6.35
C PHE A 371 33.80 -18.51 5.26
N SER A 372 32.99 -19.50 5.65
CA SER A 372 32.18 -20.28 4.69
C SER A 372 31.11 -19.44 4.00
N ALA A 373 30.40 -18.57 4.73
CA ALA A 373 29.41 -17.65 4.17
C ALA A 373 30.04 -16.63 3.21
N PHE A 374 31.18 -16.05 3.58
CA PHE A 374 31.93 -15.11 2.76
C PHE A 374 32.40 -15.74 1.44
N HIS A 375 32.92 -16.97 1.49
CA HIS A 375 33.35 -17.67 0.28
C HIS A 375 32.17 -18.11 -0.60
N ALA A 376 31.03 -18.48 -0.01
CA ALA A 376 29.81 -18.79 -0.75
C ALA A 376 29.28 -17.54 -1.47
N TRP A 377 29.17 -16.41 -0.76
CA TRP A 377 28.81 -15.11 -1.32
C TRP A 377 29.76 -14.70 -2.44
N LYS A 378 31.08 -14.72 -2.20
CA LYS A 378 32.09 -14.36 -3.21
C LYS A 378 32.02 -15.23 -4.46
N THR A 379 31.72 -16.52 -4.31
CA THR A 379 31.55 -17.43 -5.46
C THR A 379 30.30 -17.07 -6.24
N HIS A 380 29.19 -16.78 -5.56
CA HIS A 380 27.94 -16.35 -6.19
C HIS A 380 28.11 -15.01 -6.92
N ASP A 381 28.67 -14.00 -6.27
CA ASP A 381 28.93 -12.68 -6.85
C ASP A 381 29.86 -12.77 -8.08
N SER A 382 30.94 -13.56 -7.98
CA SER A 382 31.82 -13.79 -9.13
C SER A 382 31.10 -14.48 -10.31
N SER A 383 30.13 -15.34 -10.03
CA SER A 383 29.32 -16.00 -11.07
C SER A 383 28.34 -15.04 -11.74
N VAL A 384 27.68 -14.17 -10.97
CA VAL A 384 26.78 -13.13 -11.48
C VAL A 384 27.56 -12.13 -12.34
N LEU A 385 28.73 -11.68 -11.88
CA LEU A 385 29.61 -10.82 -12.66
C LEU A 385 30.04 -11.47 -13.98
N ILE A 386 30.40 -12.77 -13.95
CA ILE A 386 30.71 -13.52 -15.17
C ILE A 386 29.51 -13.57 -16.12
N GLU A 387 28.29 -13.76 -15.63
CA GLU A 387 27.08 -13.78 -16.45
C GLU A 387 26.78 -12.42 -17.08
N ILE A 388 26.90 -11.32 -16.33
CA ILE A 388 26.76 -9.95 -16.86
C ILE A 388 27.79 -9.68 -17.94
N MET A 389 29.06 -10.03 -17.69
CA MET A 389 30.13 -9.88 -18.68
C MET A 389 29.90 -10.72 -19.94
N LEU A 390 29.33 -11.93 -19.80
CA LEU A 390 28.96 -12.76 -20.94
C LEU A 390 27.79 -12.17 -21.73
N ALA A 391 26.79 -11.58 -21.06
CA ALA A 391 25.68 -10.89 -21.72
C ALA A 391 26.18 -9.69 -22.52
N GLN A 392 27.00 -8.82 -21.92
CA GLN A 392 27.64 -7.69 -22.61
C GLN A 392 28.47 -8.15 -23.81
N PHE A 393 29.20 -9.26 -23.68
CA PHE A 393 29.98 -9.83 -24.79
C PHE A 393 29.06 -10.31 -25.94
N VAL A 394 27.92 -10.94 -25.64
CA VAL A 394 26.94 -11.39 -26.64
C VAL A 394 26.27 -10.22 -27.33
N GLU A 395 25.94 -9.15 -26.61
CA GLU A 395 25.36 -7.91 -27.17
C GLU A 395 26.34 -7.23 -28.13
N LEU A 396 27.60 -7.06 -27.73
CA LEU A 396 28.64 -6.52 -28.60
C LEU A 396 28.85 -7.37 -29.86
N GLU A 397 28.73 -8.69 -29.74
CA GLU A 397 28.81 -9.60 -30.90
C GLU A 397 27.57 -9.51 -31.80
N LEU A 398 26.39 -9.22 -31.26
CA LEU A 398 25.16 -8.98 -32.03
C LEU A 398 25.27 -7.66 -32.80
N ILE A 399 25.74 -6.59 -32.14
CA ILE A 399 26.01 -5.28 -32.75
C ILE A 399 27.06 -5.43 -33.84
N TRP A 400 28.16 -6.14 -33.56
CA TRP A 400 29.20 -6.44 -34.54
C TRP A 400 28.63 -7.08 -35.82
N GLN A 401 27.69 -8.03 -35.69
CA GLN A 401 27.06 -8.68 -36.85
C GLN A 401 26.25 -7.73 -37.74
N THR A 402 25.72 -6.64 -37.19
CA THR A 402 25.00 -5.62 -37.96
C THR A 402 25.98 -4.67 -38.67
N VAL A 403 27.00 -4.20 -37.96
CA VAL A 403 27.97 -3.19 -38.44
C VAL A 403 29.05 -3.78 -39.35
N LYS A 404 29.27 -5.10 -39.35
CA LYS A 404 30.32 -5.77 -40.13
C LYS A 404 30.21 -5.53 -41.64
N ASN A 405 29.01 -5.29 -42.16
CA ASN A 405 28.77 -5.15 -43.61
C ASN A 405 28.68 -3.68 -44.07
N ASP A 406 28.61 -2.71 -43.16
CA ASP A 406 28.47 -1.29 -43.52
C ASP A 406 29.83 -0.68 -43.91
N GLN A 407 30.15 -0.62 -45.20
CA GLN A 407 31.43 -0.04 -45.68
C GLN A 407 31.39 1.48 -45.93
N ALA A 408 30.28 2.15 -45.58
CA ALA A 408 30.10 3.56 -45.83
C ALA A 408 30.58 4.44 -44.65
N GLY A 409 31.87 4.82 -44.66
CA GLY A 409 32.39 5.98 -43.91
C GLY A 409 33.36 5.69 -42.76
N GLY A 410 34.37 6.55 -42.60
CA GLY A 410 35.50 6.38 -41.67
C GLY A 410 35.14 6.25 -40.18
N VAL A 411 33.98 6.74 -39.77
CA VAL A 411 33.48 6.59 -38.39
C VAL A 411 33.09 5.14 -38.08
N ALA A 412 32.66 4.37 -39.09
CA ALA A 412 32.31 2.95 -38.90
C ALA A 412 33.53 2.09 -38.53
N ASP A 413 34.73 2.47 -38.99
CA ASP A 413 35.96 1.77 -38.64
C ASP A 413 36.41 2.02 -37.19
N ASP A 414 36.20 3.24 -36.68
CA ASP A 414 36.43 3.57 -35.26
C ASP A 414 35.46 2.80 -34.35
N TYR A 415 34.18 2.68 -34.72
CA TYR A 415 33.22 1.84 -34.00
C TYR A 415 33.61 0.37 -34.00
N ARG A 416 34.09 -0.15 -35.14
CA ARG A 416 34.58 -1.54 -35.25
C ARG A 416 35.79 -1.78 -34.35
N GLN A 417 36.72 -0.83 -34.30
CA GLN A 417 37.90 -0.91 -33.45
C GLN A 417 37.51 -0.84 -31.97
N GLY A 418 36.58 0.05 -31.61
CA GLY A 418 36.04 0.15 -30.26
C GLY A 418 35.34 -1.14 -29.79
N ILE A 419 34.49 -1.74 -30.63
CA ILE A 419 33.82 -3.01 -30.32
C ILE A 419 34.85 -4.13 -30.10
N ARG A 420 35.86 -4.25 -30.98
CA ARG A 420 36.92 -5.26 -30.83
C ARG A 420 37.75 -5.05 -29.57
N GLN A 421 38.13 -3.81 -29.26
CA GLN A 421 38.90 -3.50 -28.06
C GLN A 421 38.13 -3.85 -26.79
N ASN A 422 36.83 -3.53 -26.74
CA ASN A 422 35.96 -3.89 -25.63
C ASN A 422 35.75 -5.41 -25.51
N GLN A 423 35.59 -6.12 -26.63
CA GLN A 423 35.54 -7.59 -26.64
C GLN A 423 36.84 -8.22 -26.10
N ILE A 424 38.01 -7.68 -26.47
CA ILE A 424 39.31 -8.15 -25.96
C ILE A 424 39.43 -7.90 -24.46
N LEU A 425 39.02 -6.72 -23.98
CA LEU A 425 39.07 -6.37 -22.57
C LEU A 425 38.13 -7.25 -21.72
N LEU A 426 36.90 -7.46 -22.20
CA LEU A 426 35.92 -8.33 -21.55
C LEU A 426 36.42 -9.79 -21.50
N LEU A 427 37.00 -10.27 -22.59
CA LEU A 427 37.54 -11.62 -22.67
C LEU A 427 38.77 -11.80 -21.76
N ALA A 428 39.65 -10.80 -21.66
CA ALA A 428 40.77 -10.82 -20.73
C ALA A 428 40.31 -10.86 -19.26
N ARG A 429 39.29 -10.05 -18.92
CA ARG A 429 38.69 -10.04 -17.57
C ARG A 429 37.97 -11.38 -17.26
N LEU A 430 37.22 -11.94 -18.21
CA LEU A 430 36.58 -13.26 -18.09
C LEU A 430 37.61 -14.38 -17.88
N LYS A 431 38.73 -14.35 -18.61
CA LYS A 431 39.83 -15.30 -18.42
C LYS A 431 40.47 -15.19 -17.03
N ARG A 432 40.52 -13.99 -16.45
CA ARG A 432 41.05 -13.75 -15.09
C ARG A 432 40.11 -14.27 -14.00
N LEU A 433 38.79 -14.16 -14.20
CA LEU A 433 37.78 -14.57 -13.21
C LEU A 433 37.46 -16.07 -13.26
N ALA A 434 37.28 -16.64 -14.45
CA ALA A 434 36.84 -18.03 -14.62
C ALA A 434 37.96 -19.02 -15.01
N GLY A 435 39.14 -18.51 -15.38
CA GLY A 435 40.22 -19.27 -16.00
C GLY A 435 40.09 -19.34 -17.53
N SER A 436 41.23 -19.42 -18.22
CA SER A 436 41.36 -19.43 -19.69
C SER A 436 40.33 -20.33 -20.39
N ASP A 437 40.33 -21.61 -20.01
CA ASP A 437 39.64 -22.64 -20.77
C ASP A 437 38.14 -22.66 -20.48
N LYS A 438 37.79 -22.41 -19.22
CA LYS A 438 36.40 -22.34 -18.76
C LYS A 438 35.70 -21.08 -19.29
N ALA A 439 36.37 -19.93 -19.31
CA ALA A 439 35.85 -18.69 -19.89
C ALA A 439 35.53 -18.86 -21.39
N MET A 440 36.45 -19.47 -22.14
CA MET A 440 36.24 -19.72 -23.58
C MET A 440 35.13 -20.75 -23.84
N GLN A 441 34.89 -21.70 -22.93
CA GLN A 441 33.74 -22.61 -23.01
C GLN A 441 32.42 -21.85 -22.75
N MET A 442 32.35 -21.04 -21.70
CA MET A 442 31.14 -20.25 -21.38
C MET A 442 30.77 -19.27 -22.50
N VAL A 443 31.75 -18.57 -23.08
CA VAL A 443 31.52 -17.67 -24.24
C VAL A 443 30.97 -18.45 -25.43
N ARG A 444 31.53 -19.62 -25.74
CA ARG A 444 31.05 -20.48 -26.84
C ARG A 444 29.63 -20.97 -26.59
N GLU A 445 29.29 -21.32 -25.35
CA GLU A 445 27.93 -21.72 -24.98
C GLU A 445 26.94 -20.55 -25.06
N ALA A 446 27.30 -19.39 -24.52
CA ALA A 446 26.46 -18.18 -24.55
C ALA A 446 26.16 -17.75 -26.01
N LEU A 447 27.17 -17.73 -26.88
CA LEU A 447 26.98 -17.45 -28.31
C LEU A 447 26.14 -18.50 -29.03
N LYS A 448 26.28 -19.79 -28.67
CA LYS A 448 25.42 -20.86 -29.20
C LYS A 448 23.97 -20.69 -28.76
N ARG A 449 23.72 -20.30 -27.50
CA ARG A 449 22.39 -20.02 -26.97
C ARG A 449 21.76 -18.82 -27.69
N ALA A 450 22.48 -17.71 -27.81
CA ALA A 450 22.02 -16.52 -28.52
C ALA A 450 21.67 -16.79 -30.01
N LYS A 451 22.52 -17.56 -30.71
CA LYS A 451 22.24 -17.97 -32.10
C LYS A 451 21.02 -18.89 -32.22
N ARG A 452 20.72 -19.72 -31.22
CA ARG A 452 19.52 -20.56 -31.16
C ARG A 452 18.26 -19.73 -30.89
N GLU A 453 18.34 -18.74 -30.01
CA GLU A 453 17.27 -17.76 -29.73
C GLU A 453 16.87 -17.02 -31.02
N LYS A 454 17.86 -16.53 -31.79
CA LYS A 454 17.65 -15.86 -33.08
C LYS A 454 17.04 -16.79 -34.14
N LYS A 455 17.46 -18.06 -34.20
CA LYS A 455 16.85 -19.04 -35.13
C LYS A 455 15.41 -19.35 -34.77
N ARG A 456 15.07 -19.43 -33.48
CA ARG A 456 13.69 -19.65 -32.99
C ARG A 456 12.76 -18.48 -33.26
N THR A 457 13.25 -17.25 -33.21
CA THR A 457 12.46 -16.05 -33.56
C THR A 457 12.23 -15.97 -35.07
N THR A 458 13.21 -16.32 -35.92
CA THR A 458 13.02 -16.40 -37.37
C THR A 458 12.15 -17.57 -37.83
N SER A 459 12.10 -18.69 -37.09
CA SER A 459 11.32 -19.87 -37.49
C SER A 459 9.84 -19.81 -37.13
N LYS A 460 9.39 -18.82 -36.34
CA LYS A 460 7.96 -18.58 -36.07
C LYS A 460 7.27 -17.74 -37.16
N GLN A 461 8.02 -17.21 -38.12
CA GLN A 461 7.53 -16.60 -39.35
C GLN A 461 7.99 -17.45 -40.54
N ALA A 462 7.35 -18.61 -40.79
CA ALA A 462 7.61 -19.37 -42.00
C ALA A 462 6.43 -20.25 -42.42
N ILE A 463 5.67 -19.78 -43.42
CA ILE A 463 4.99 -20.60 -44.45
C ILE A 463 5.28 -19.91 -45.81
N PRO A 464 5.22 -20.62 -46.95
CA PRO A 464 6.36 -20.96 -47.78
C PRO A 464 6.62 -19.95 -48.92
N ARG A 465 7.80 -20.12 -49.53
CA ARG A 465 8.31 -19.39 -50.69
C ARG A 465 7.28 -19.07 -51.77
N SER A 466 7.30 -17.83 -52.24
CA SER A 466 7.03 -17.46 -53.63
C SER A 466 7.85 -16.22 -54.00
N ALA A 467 8.68 -16.39 -55.03
CA ALA A 467 9.29 -15.41 -55.93
C ALA A 467 10.05 -14.19 -55.35
N GLU A 468 11.34 -14.13 -55.68
CA GLU A 468 12.19 -12.94 -55.69
C GLU A 468 11.53 -11.75 -56.39
N VAL A 469 11.52 -10.59 -55.73
CA VAL A 469 11.85 -9.29 -56.33
C VAL A 469 12.46 -8.41 -55.24
N ALA A 470 13.69 -7.97 -55.44
CA ALA A 470 14.34 -6.94 -54.62
C ALA A 470 13.72 -5.55 -54.91
N PRO A 471 13.68 -4.66 -53.91
CA PRO A 471 14.09 -3.30 -54.21
C PRO A 471 15.05 -2.71 -53.18
N SER A 472 15.76 -1.73 -53.69
CA SER A 472 16.86 -0.95 -53.16
C SER A 472 16.45 0.16 -52.20
N SER A 473 17.44 0.55 -51.39
CA SER A 473 17.77 1.93 -50.94
C SER A 473 16.78 2.69 -50.03
N THR A 474 17.22 2.78 -48.77
CA THR A 474 17.35 4.00 -47.95
C THR A 474 16.14 4.91 -47.77
N GLU A 475 15.50 4.79 -46.60
CA GLU A 475 15.15 5.92 -45.73
C GLU A 475 14.88 5.35 -44.32
N ALA A 476 15.95 5.27 -43.53
CA ALA A 476 15.89 4.85 -42.14
C ALA A 476 15.60 6.06 -41.25
N LEU A 477 14.36 6.17 -40.78
CA LEU A 477 14.04 6.93 -39.58
C LEU A 477 14.66 6.19 -38.38
N THR A 478 15.63 6.83 -37.75
CA THR A 478 16.27 6.36 -36.52
C THR A 478 15.33 6.58 -35.33
N GLU A 479 14.49 5.60 -35.03
CA GLU A 479 13.89 5.49 -33.70
C GLU A 479 14.91 4.79 -32.79
N SER A 480 15.66 5.62 -32.08
CA SER A 480 16.76 5.25 -31.19
C SER A 480 16.24 4.44 -30.00
N VAL A 481 16.56 3.15 -30.00
CA VAL A 481 16.51 2.30 -28.81
C VAL A 481 17.69 2.68 -27.91
N ALA A 482 17.41 3.48 -26.88
CA ALA A 482 18.39 3.85 -25.87
C ALA A 482 18.87 2.61 -25.10
N SER A 483 20.18 2.37 -25.14
CA SER A 483 20.92 1.44 -24.27
C SER A 483 21.62 2.23 -23.15
N PRO A 484 21.85 1.62 -21.97
CA PRO A 484 22.08 2.32 -20.70
C PRO A 484 23.56 2.71 -20.46
N ILE A 485 24.14 3.61 -21.27
CA ILE A 485 25.53 4.10 -21.05
C ILE A 485 25.68 5.63 -21.23
N SER A 486 24.63 6.40 -21.48
CA SER A 486 24.76 7.87 -21.66
C SER A 486 24.64 8.73 -20.39
N GLU A 487 24.73 8.16 -19.18
CA GLU A 487 24.41 8.89 -17.94
C GLU A 487 25.56 9.69 -17.31
N THR A 488 26.78 9.70 -17.85
CA THR A 488 27.92 10.32 -17.13
C THR A 488 28.36 11.70 -17.62
N PHE A 489 27.79 12.27 -18.70
CA PHE A 489 28.27 13.56 -19.24
C PHE A 489 27.24 14.70 -19.39
N ASN A 490 25.98 14.52 -18.97
CA ASN A 490 24.95 15.57 -19.12
C ASN A 490 24.55 16.31 -17.82
N ASN A 491 25.21 16.06 -16.69
CA ASN A 491 24.77 16.59 -15.40
C ASN A 491 25.05 18.08 -15.14
N VAL A 492 25.83 18.77 -15.99
CA VAL A 492 26.20 20.17 -15.74
C VAL A 492 25.34 21.17 -16.53
N GLU A 493 24.72 20.75 -17.64
CA GLU A 493 23.90 21.65 -18.48
C GLU A 493 22.40 21.61 -18.15
N SER A 494 21.91 20.59 -17.42
CA SER A 494 20.48 20.43 -17.14
C SER A 494 19.92 21.41 -16.09
N ALA A 495 20.76 21.94 -15.19
CA ALA A 495 20.31 22.83 -14.11
C ALA A 495 19.93 24.23 -14.61
N VAL A 496 20.52 24.68 -15.72
CA VAL A 496 20.21 25.99 -16.33
C VAL A 496 18.96 25.91 -17.21
N PHE A 497 18.69 24.74 -17.81
CA PHE A 497 17.50 24.52 -18.65
C PHE A 497 16.20 24.33 -17.83
N GLN A 498 16.24 23.72 -16.65
CA GLN A 498 15.04 23.54 -15.82
C GLN A 498 14.50 24.83 -15.17
N GLU A 499 15.38 25.78 -14.82
CA GLU A 499 14.95 27.10 -14.32
C GLU A 499 14.33 27.94 -15.46
N LEU A 500 14.73 27.68 -16.71
CA LEU A 500 14.13 28.26 -17.92
C LEU A 500 12.84 27.54 -18.37
N GLU A 501 12.66 26.25 -18.08
CA GLU A 501 11.44 25.47 -18.40
C GLU A 501 10.23 25.90 -17.55
N LYS A 502 10.41 26.25 -16.27
CA LYS A 502 9.32 26.84 -15.45
C LYS A 502 8.85 28.20 -15.98
N GLN A 503 9.69 28.90 -16.74
CA GLN A 503 9.37 30.20 -17.34
C GLN A 503 8.92 30.09 -18.81
N ARG A 504 8.97 28.90 -19.43
CA ARG A 504 8.61 28.68 -20.84
C ARG A 504 7.89 27.36 -21.07
N ILE A 505 6.64 27.26 -20.64
CA ILE A 505 5.71 26.36 -21.34
C ILE A 505 5.48 27.00 -22.71
N SER A 506 6.04 26.42 -23.76
CA SER A 506 5.79 26.88 -25.14
C SER A 506 4.28 26.86 -25.38
N PRO A 507 3.66 27.91 -25.95
CA PRO A 507 2.23 27.92 -26.27
C PRO A 507 1.80 26.68 -27.06
N HIS A 508 2.69 26.16 -27.90
CA HIS A 508 2.50 24.93 -28.66
C HIS A 508 2.37 23.68 -27.77
N GLU A 509 3.16 23.57 -26.70
CA GLU A 509 3.12 22.43 -25.77
C GLU A 509 1.89 22.47 -24.86
N SER A 510 1.44 23.68 -24.49
CA SER A 510 0.15 23.87 -23.84
C SER A 510 -1.01 23.46 -24.76
N PHE A 511 -0.91 23.79 -26.05
CA PHE A 511 -1.92 23.50 -27.05
C PHE A 511 -1.99 22.00 -27.37
N THR A 512 -0.84 21.32 -27.51
CA THR A 512 -0.80 19.86 -27.67
C THR A 512 -1.32 19.16 -26.42
N ARG A 513 -1.03 19.66 -25.21
CA ARG A 513 -1.58 19.15 -23.94
C ARG A 513 -3.09 19.26 -23.86
N ILE A 514 -3.68 20.35 -24.35
CA ILE A 514 -5.15 20.50 -24.39
C ILE A 514 -5.76 19.55 -25.42
N LEU A 515 -5.03 19.23 -26.49
CA LEU A 515 -5.47 18.35 -27.57
C LEU A 515 -5.17 16.86 -27.35
N THR A 516 -4.33 16.48 -26.38
CA THR A 516 -4.16 15.09 -25.93
C THR A 516 -5.20 14.72 -24.87
N ALA A 517 -5.59 13.43 -24.85
CA ALA A 517 -6.57 12.90 -23.89
C ALA A 517 -5.96 12.55 -22.54
N LEU A 518 -4.66 12.28 -22.53
CA LEU A 518 -3.98 11.65 -21.42
C LEU A 518 -3.50 12.70 -20.42
N PRO A 519 -3.83 12.54 -19.12
CA PRO A 519 -3.18 13.28 -18.04
C PRO A 519 -1.67 13.03 -18.01
N GLU A 520 -0.94 13.83 -17.24
CA GLU A 520 0.48 13.58 -16.97
C GLU A 520 0.70 12.15 -16.46
N ASN A 521 1.79 11.50 -16.90
CA ASN A 521 2.07 10.11 -16.55
C ASN A 521 2.06 9.88 -15.03
N ARG A 522 2.62 10.81 -14.25
CA ARG A 522 2.60 10.78 -12.78
C ARG A 522 1.18 10.86 -12.22
N ALA A 523 0.39 11.83 -12.68
CA ALA A 523 -1.00 11.98 -12.25
C ALA A 523 -1.85 10.75 -12.62
N LEU A 524 -1.67 10.19 -13.81
CA LEU A 524 -2.38 8.98 -14.25
C LEU A 524 -2.05 7.77 -13.36
N VAL A 525 -0.77 7.55 -13.08
CA VAL A 525 -0.30 6.43 -12.25
C VAL A 525 -0.82 6.58 -10.81
N HIS A 526 -0.78 7.79 -10.26
CA HIS A 526 -1.35 8.11 -8.94
C HIS A 526 -2.86 7.89 -8.88
N GLU A 527 -3.61 8.35 -9.89
CA GLU A 527 -5.05 8.13 -9.99
C GLU A 527 -5.41 6.64 -10.12
N LEU A 528 -4.60 5.84 -10.82
CA LEU A 528 -4.78 4.39 -10.93
C LEU A 528 -4.55 3.67 -9.58
N LEU A 529 -3.65 4.16 -8.73
CA LEU A 529 -3.46 3.63 -7.38
C LEU A 529 -4.69 3.87 -6.49
N ILE A 530 -5.28 5.07 -6.56
CA ILE A 530 -6.48 5.43 -5.77
C ILE A 530 -7.73 4.73 -6.34
N ASN A 531 -7.90 4.81 -7.66
CA ASN A 531 -9.03 4.29 -8.41
C ASN A 531 -8.52 3.31 -9.48
N LYS A 532 -8.51 2.02 -9.14
CA LYS A 532 -8.05 0.94 -10.03
C LYS A 532 -8.79 0.87 -11.38
N GLU A 533 -10.00 1.41 -11.43
CA GLU A 533 -10.84 1.49 -12.63
C GLU A 533 -10.89 2.91 -13.21
N PHE A 534 -9.83 3.70 -13.01
CA PHE A 534 -9.77 5.08 -13.49
C PHE A 534 -10.08 5.17 -14.99
N LYS A 535 -10.96 6.11 -15.32
CA LYS A 535 -11.35 6.47 -16.68
C LYS A 535 -11.45 7.97 -16.76
N ILE A 536 -11.04 8.51 -17.90
CA ILE A 536 -11.20 9.92 -18.21
C ILE A 536 -12.70 10.16 -18.44
N GLU A 537 -13.28 11.09 -17.67
CA GLU A 537 -14.67 11.48 -17.80
C GLU A 537 -14.91 12.24 -19.12
N GLU A 538 -16.00 11.93 -19.81
CA GLU A 538 -16.37 12.56 -21.09
C GLU A 538 -16.48 14.09 -20.95
N ALA A 539 -17.12 14.57 -19.89
CA ALA A 539 -17.33 16.00 -19.69
C ALA A 539 -16.00 16.78 -19.58
N GLN A 540 -15.01 16.23 -18.89
CA GLN A 540 -13.71 16.88 -18.71
C GLN A 540 -12.91 16.92 -20.03
N PHE A 541 -13.08 15.90 -20.88
CA PHE A 541 -12.36 15.78 -22.14
C PHE A 541 -13.01 16.54 -23.30
N THR A 542 -14.35 16.53 -23.38
CA THR A 542 -15.09 17.07 -24.52
C THR A 542 -15.33 18.59 -24.39
N GLU A 543 -15.46 19.15 -23.19
CA GLU A 543 -15.83 20.55 -23.01
C GLU A 543 -14.78 21.55 -23.53
N PRO A 544 -13.46 21.41 -23.24
CA PRO A 544 -12.45 22.27 -23.83
C PRO A 544 -12.36 22.14 -25.35
N ARG A 545 -12.54 20.91 -25.88
CA ARG A 545 -12.51 20.65 -27.32
C ARG A 545 -13.71 21.24 -28.05
N LYS A 546 -14.89 21.25 -27.44
CA LYS A 546 -16.07 21.95 -27.99
C LYS A 546 -15.82 23.44 -28.15
N GLN A 547 -15.16 24.07 -27.17
CA GLN A 547 -14.82 25.50 -27.25
C GLN A 547 -13.82 25.77 -28.39
N ILE A 548 -12.78 24.95 -28.49
CA ILE A 548 -11.79 25.03 -29.59
C ILE A 548 -12.44 24.78 -30.94
N MET A 549 -13.28 23.75 -31.05
CA MET A 549 -13.99 23.40 -32.27
C MET A 549 -14.92 24.52 -32.71
N LYS A 550 -15.63 25.15 -31.76
CA LYS A 550 -16.50 26.31 -32.06
C LYS A 550 -15.68 27.47 -32.63
N HIS A 551 -14.57 27.81 -32.00
CA HIS A 551 -13.65 28.84 -32.50
C HIS A 551 -13.10 28.47 -33.89
N MET A 552 -12.73 27.22 -34.11
CA MET A 552 -12.25 26.71 -35.40
C MET A 552 -13.32 26.81 -36.49
N CYS A 553 -14.57 26.47 -36.18
CA CYS A 553 -15.69 26.61 -37.10
C CYS A 553 -15.94 28.08 -37.49
N ASP A 554 -15.80 29.01 -36.54
CA ASP A 554 -15.94 30.44 -36.82
C ASP A 554 -14.80 30.95 -37.73
N MET A 555 -13.57 30.45 -37.56
CA MET A 555 -12.47 30.75 -38.49
C MET A 555 -12.70 30.14 -39.88
N MET A 556 -13.12 28.87 -39.95
CA MET A 556 -13.41 28.20 -41.21
C MET A 556 -14.50 28.92 -42.00
N ARG A 557 -15.55 29.42 -41.34
CA ARG A 557 -16.59 30.22 -42.00
C ARG A 557 -16.00 31.48 -42.64
N ARG A 558 -15.19 32.24 -41.89
CA ARG A 558 -14.53 33.45 -42.42
C ARG A 558 -13.59 33.17 -43.59
N ASP A 559 -12.82 32.08 -43.53
CA ASP A 559 -11.84 31.74 -44.56
C ASP A 559 -12.48 31.10 -45.81
N VAL A 560 -13.60 30.41 -45.64
CA VAL A 560 -14.44 29.96 -46.76
C VAL A 560 -15.03 31.15 -47.48
N ASP A 561 -15.53 32.16 -46.75
CA ASP A 561 -15.99 33.43 -47.32
C ASP A 561 -14.87 34.19 -48.05
N ALA A 562 -13.62 34.01 -47.62
CA ALA A 562 -12.41 34.57 -48.25
C ALA A 562 -11.83 33.72 -49.40
N GLY A 563 -12.43 32.57 -49.74
CA GLY A 563 -12.01 31.71 -50.86
C GLY A 563 -10.87 30.71 -50.55
N LEU A 564 -10.50 30.53 -49.28
CA LEU A 564 -9.46 29.58 -48.83
C LEU A 564 -10.03 28.23 -48.34
N GLY A 565 -11.28 27.89 -48.72
CA GLY A 565 -11.97 26.70 -48.23
C GLY A 565 -11.31 25.36 -48.59
N THR A 566 -10.58 25.28 -49.71
CA THR A 566 -9.90 24.05 -50.16
C THR A 566 -8.79 23.62 -49.21
N ASN A 567 -8.04 24.58 -48.67
CA ASN A 567 -6.96 24.31 -47.72
C ASN A 567 -7.51 23.74 -46.40
N TRP A 568 -8.66 24.26 -45.96
CA TRP A 568 -9.36 23.78 -44.78
C TRP A 568 -9.92 22.37 -44.94
N THR A 569 -10.46 22.01 -46.10
CA THR A 569 -10.90 20.63 -46.38
C THR A 569 -9.74 19.63 -46.34
N VAL A 570 -8.60 19.99 -46.93
CA VAL A 570 -7.41 19.11 -46.91
C VAL A 570 -6.88 18.99 -45.48
N ALA A 571 -6.79 20.10 -44.74
CA ALA A 571 -6.34 20.11 -43.35
C ALA A 571 -7.27 19.33 -42.41
N MET A 572 -8.59 19.37 -42.63
CA MET A 572 -9.50 18.56 -41.82
C MET A 572 -9.42 17.08 -42.20
N ALA A 573 -9.29 16.77 -43.49
CA ALA A 573 -9.14 15.39 -43.93
C ALA A 573 -7.86 14.75 -43.36
N THR A 574 -6.73 15.48 -43.32
CA THR A 574 -5.50 14.98 -42.66
C THR A 574 -5.71 14.72 -41.18
N VAL A 575 -6.37 15.63 -40.46
CA VAL A 575 -6.64 15.47 -39.02
C VAL A 575 -7.57 14.28 -38.75
N ILE A 576 -8.62 14.11 -39.56
CA ILE A 576 -9.55 12.98 -39.45
C ILE A 576 -8.82 11.68 -39.76
N GLN A 577 -8.04 11.63 -40.84
CA GLN A 577 -7.25 10.47 -41.22
C GLN A 577 -6.29 10.06 -40.10
N ASP A 578 -5.46 10.98 -39.63
CA ASP A 578 -4.47 10.72 -38.59
C ASP A 578 -5.12 10.20 -37.28
N ARG A 579 -6.22 10.81 -36.83
CA ARG A 579 -6.93 10.34 -35.61
C ARG A 579 -7.54 8.95 -35.75
N LEU A 580 -8.12 8.65 -36.91
CA LEU A 580 -8.68 7.32 -37.17
C LEU A 580 -7.57 6.27 -37.29
N LEU A 581 -6.46 6.59 -37.95
CA LEU A 581 -5.32 5.69 -38.09
C LEU A 581 -4.62 5.44 -36.75
N ARG A 582 -4.46 6.45 -35.88
CA ARG A 582 -3.91 6.26 -34.52
C ARG A 582 -4.69 5.26 -33.67
N SER A 583 -6.00 5.16 -33.88
CA SER A 583 -6.87 4.23 -33.15
C SER A 583 -6.79 2.79 -33.70
N LEU A 584 -6.15 2.60 -34.85
CA LEU A 584 -6.08 1.34 -35.59
C LEU A 584 -4.65 0.78 -35.60
N ARG A 585 -4.51 -0.53 -35.50
CA ARG A 585 -3.19 -1.18 -35.68
C ARG A 585 -2.80 -1.21 -37.17
N PRO A 586 -1.53 -0.93 -37.50
CA PRO A 586 -1.05 -1.02 -38.88
C PRO A 586 -1.16 -2.48 -39.37
N GLY A 587 -1.85 -2.69 -40.50
CA GLY A 587 -2.08 -4.01 -41.11
C GLY A 587 -3.55 -4.50 -41.10
N ASN A 588 -4.48 -3.77 -40.48
CA ASN A 588 -5.91 -4.06 -40.62
C ASN A 588 -6.44 -3.60 -41.99
N SER A 589 -7.36 -4.34 -42.62
CA SER A 589 -7.98 -3.93 -43.89
C SER A 589 -8.70 -2.58 -43.81
N LEU A 590 -9.25 -2.24 -42.64
CA LEU A 590 -9.83 -0.91 -42.39
C LEU A 590 -8.78 0.21 -42.34
N HIS A 591 -7.56 -0.07 -41.86
CA HIS A 591 -6.47 0.91 -41.85
C HIS A 591 -6.03 1.25 -43.28
N VAL A 592 -5.96 0.25 -44.16
CA VAL A 592 -5.64 0.44 -45.58
C VAL A 592 -6.74 1.23 -46.29
N LEU A 593 -8.01 0.83 -46.11
CA LEU A 593 -9.16 1.53 -46.71
C LEU A 593 -9.24 3.00 -46.32
N ILE A 594 -9.02 3.31 -45.03
CA ILE A 594 -9.02 4.70 -44.53
C ILE A 594 -7.82 5.47 -45.09
N SER A 595 -6.64 4.84 -45.20
CA SER A 595 -5.46 5.50 -45.77
C SER A 595 -5.63 5.84 -47.26
N GLU A 596 -6.28 4.98 -48.03
CA GLU A 596 -6.50 5.16 -49.47
C GLU A 596 -7.59 6.20 -49.77
N VAL A 597 -8.71 6.15 -49.05
CA VAL A 597 -9.86 7.04 -49.31
C VAL A 597 -9.62 8.45 -48.75
N LEU A 598 -8.91 8.58 -47.64
CA LEU A 598 -8.63 9.86 -46.99
C LEU A 598 -7.22 10.39 -47.27
N ASP A 599 -6.59 10.02 -48.41
CA ASP A 599 -5.29 10.55 -48.80
C ASP A 599 -5.36 12.07 -49.07
N PRO A 600 -4.61 12.90 -48.32
CA PRO A 600 -4.63 14.35 -48.50
C PRO A 600 -4.22 14.80 -49.89
N LYS A 601 -3.32 14.09 -50.56
CA LYS A 601 -2.89 14.44 -51.93
C LYS A 601 -4.02 14.22 -52.93
N LEU A 602 -4.79 13.15 -52.74
CA LEU A 602 -5.94 12.84 -53.58
C LEU A 602 -7.06 13.87 -53.37
N ILE A 603 -7.35 14.24 -52.12
CA ILE A 603 -8.38 15.23 -51.77
C ILE A 603 -7.99 16.62 -52.28
N GLU A 604 -6.72 17.01 -52.15
CA GLU A 604 -6.22 18.27 -52.69
C GLU A 604 -6.40 18.34 -54.21
N ASN A 605 -6.10 17.25 -54.92
CA ASN A 605 -6.29 17.16 -56.37
C ASN A 605 -7.77 17.19 -56.77
N GLN A 606 -8.65 16.50 -56.03
CA GLN A 606 -10.11 16.53 -56.27
C GLN A 606 -10.70 17.92 -55.99
N CYS A 607 -10.20 18.63 -54.99
CA CYS A 607 -10.60 20.00 -54.68
C CYS A 607 -10.15 20.99 -55.77
N LYS A 608 -8.93 20.86 -56.30
CA LYS A 608 -8.42 21.69 -57.42
C LYS A 608 -9.24 21.53 -58.70
N VAL A 609 -9.74 20.31 -58.95
CA VAL A 609 -10.60 19.98 -60.10
C VAL A 609 -12.08 20.34 -59.84
N GLY A 610 -12.45 20.64 -58.59
CA GLY A 610 -13.84 20.93 -58.21
C GLY A 610 -14.74 19.69 -58.14
N ALA A 611 -14.16 18.49 -58.08
CA ALA A 611 -14.88 17.20 -58.09
C ALA A 611 -15.14 16.63 -56.68
N PHE A 612 -14.65 17.28 -55.62
CA PHE A 612 -14.83 16.82 -54.25
C PHE A 612 -16.26 17.09 -53.75
N SER A 613 -16.99 16.03 -53.39
CA SER A 613 -18.34 16.15 -52.83
C SER A 613 -18.37 15.81 -51.34
N TYR A 614 -18.84 16.74 -50.51
CA TYR A 614 -18.99 16.54 -49.07
C TYR A 614 -19.97 15.40 -48.73
N ASP A 615 -21.02 15.20 -49.52
CA ASP A 615 -22.01 14.15 -49.27
C ASP A 615 -21.44 12.74 -49.44
N SER A 616 -20.56 12.52 -50.42
CA SER A 616 -19.89 11.22 -50.58
C SER A 616 -18.94 10.92 -49.41
N PHE A 617 -18.24 11.94 -48.92
CA PHE A 617 -17.39 11.85 -47.73
C PHE A 617 -18.21 11.50 -46.48
N PHE A 618 -19.32 12.18 -46.22
CA PHE A 618 -20.16 11.87 -45.05
C PHE A 618 -20.80 10.48 -45.16
N ASN A 619 -21.23 10.04 -46.34
CA ASN A 619 -21.75 8.68 -46.55
C ASN A 619 -20.69 7.59 -46.31
N PHE A 620 -19.45 7.85 -46.72
CA PHE A 620 -18.31 6.99 -46.39
C PHE A 620 -18.09 6.92 -44.87
N MET A 621 -18.08 8.06 -44.18
CA MET A 621 -17.95 8.12 -42.72
C MET A 621 -19.09 7.40 -42.00
N ASN A 622 -20.34 7.52 -42.46
CA ASN A 622 -21.49 6.80 -41.91
C ASN A 622 -21.35 5.27 -42.03
N THR A 623 -20.59 4.78 -43.01
CA THR A 623 -20.33 3.34 -43.19
C THR A 623 -19.19 2.83 -42.28
N ILE A 624 -18.26 3.71 -41.91
CA ILE A 624 -17.06 3.35 -41.14
C ILE A 624 -17.23 3.57 -39.65
N LEU A 625 -17.85 4.68 -39.21
CA LEU A 625 -18.01 5.01 -37.79
C LEU A 625 -18.65 3.87 -36.96
N PRO A 626 -19.71 3.17 -37.42
CA PRO A 626 -20.29 2.05 -36.67
C PRO A 626 -19.33 0.85 -36.49
N LYS A 627 -18.34 0.70 -37.38
CA LYS A 627 -17.34 -0.39 -37.30
C LYS A 627 -16.18 -0.06 -36.35
N LEU A 628 -15.97 1.22 -36.05
CA LEU A 628 -14.88 1.69 -35.19
C LEU A 628 -15.35 2.03 -33.77
N CYS A 629 -16.60 2.48 -33.61
CA CYS A 629 -17.16 2.85 -32.32
C CYS A 629 -17.58 1.61 -31.51
N ALA A 630 -17.58 1.77 -30.19
CA ALA A 630 -18.09 0.72 -29.31
C ALA A 630 -19.63 0.60 -29.42
N PRO A 631 -20.22 -0.60 -29.23
CA PRO A 631 -21.66 -0.82 -29.45
C PRO A 631 -22.59 0.08 -28.63
N TYR A 632 -22.13 0.56 -27.47
CA TYR A 632 -22.94 1.45 -26.63
C TYR A 632 -23.05 2.89 -27.19
N ARG A 633 -22.19 3.27 -28.15
CA ARG A 633 -22.20 4.56 -28.87
C ARG A 633 -23.01 4.52 -30.16
N ASP A 634 -23.47 3.35 -30.60
CA ASP A 634 -24.36 3.17 -31.76
C ASP A 634 -25.54 4.16 -31.84
N PRO A 635 -26.25 4.52 -30.74
CA PRO A 635 -27.33 5.52 -30.84
C PRO A 635 -26.82 6.91 -31.26
N VAL A 636 -25.62 7.32 -30.83
CA VAL A 636 -25.03 8.61 -31.19
C VAL A 636 -24.61 8.63 -32.66
N VAL A 637 -24.03 7.53 -33.14
CA VAL A 637 -23.62 7.37 -34.54
C VAL A 637 -24.84 7.31 -35.47
N LYS A 638 -25.91 6.64 -35.05
CA LYS A 638 -27.19 6.60 -35.80
C LYS A 638 -27.84 7.98 -35.88
N ALA A 639 -27.89 8.72 -34.77
CA ALA A 639 -28.40 10.09 -34.77
C ALA A 639 -27.63 10.99 -35.77
N PHE A 640 -26.30 10.86 -35.84
CA PHE A 640 -25.49 11.59 -36.82
C PHE A 640 -25.76 11.17 -38.28
N ALA A 641 -26.03 9.89 -38.52
CA ALA A 641 -26.36 9.40 -39.86
C ALA A 641 -27.75 9.88 -40.33
N GLU A 642 -28.71 9.99 -39.41
CA GLU A 642 -30.08 10.47 -39.68
C GLU A 642 -30.13 12.01 -39.83
N ASP A 643 -29.33 12.74 -39.04
CA ASP A 643 -29.27 14.21 -39.08
C ASP A 643 -28.43 14.74 -40.27
N THR A 644 -29.10 14.87 -41.40
CA THR A 644 -28.54 15.51 -42.62
C THR A 644 -28.78 17.03 -42.66
N SER A 645 -29.41 17.60 -41.62
CA SER A 645 -29.73 19.03 -41.54
C SER A 645 -28.53 19.88 -41.06
N GLY A 646 -28.18 20.91 -41.83
CA GLY A 646 -27.17 21.92 -41.48
C GLY A 646 -26.08 22.13 -42.53
N ASP A 647 -25.28 23.18 -42.34
CA ASP A 647 -24.13 23.49 -43.20
C ASP A 647 -23.07 22.38 -43.13
N ALA A 648 -22.28 22.21 -44.20
CA ALA A 648 -21.19 21.23 -44.25
C ALA A 648 -20.19 21.39 -43.09
N ILE A 649 -19.95 22.63 -42.63
CA ILE A 649 -19.07 22.97 -41.51
C ILE A 649 -19.66 22.47 -40.17
N ASP A 650 -20.97 22.61 -39.94
CA ASP A 650 -21.61 22.14 -38.71
C ASP A 650 -21.66 20.60 -38.65
N ARG A 651 -21.88 19.97 -39.81
CA ARG A 651 -21.84 18.51 -39.92
C ARG A 651 -20.43 17.97 -39.67
N LEU A 652 -19.40 18.68 -40.13
CA LEU A 652 -18.00 18.38 -39.87
C LEU A 652 -17.64 18.56 -38.38
N ALA A 653 -18.14 19.61 -37.73
CA ALA A 653 -17.96 19.84 -36.30
C ALA A 653 -18.57 18.70 -35.46
N ARG A 654 -19.77 18.24 -35.84
CA ARG A 654 -20.42 17.06 -35.22
C ARG A 654 -19.63 15.78 -35.44
N LEU A 655 -19.13 15.56 -36.67
CA LEU A 655 -18.28 14.41 -36.99
C LEU A 655 -17.01 14.39 -36.13
N MET A 656 -16.34 15.54 -36.00
CA MET A 656 -15.16 15.67 -35.15
C MET A 656 -15.48 15.40 -33.68
N GLY A 657 -16.64 15.83 -33.18
CA GLY A 657 -17.11 15.49 -31.85
C GLY A 657 -17.26 13.97 -31.63
N ILE A 658 -17.71 13.21 -32.63
CA ILE A 658 -17.79 11.74 -32.57
C ILE A 658 -16.39 11.12 -32.60
N ILE A 659 -15.48 11.63 -33.44
CA ILE A 659 -14.09 11.16 -33.50
C ILE A 659 -13.35 11.44 -32.18
N ASP A 660 -13.64 12.56 -31.53
CA ASP A 660 -13.12 12.87 -30.19
C ASP A 660 -13.61 11.83 -29.16
N LEU A 661 -14.90 11.49 -29.18
CA LEU A 661 -15.45 10.43 -28.31
C LEU A 661 -14.81 9.06 -28.61
N LEU A 662 -14.62 8.71 -29.88
CA LEU A 662 -13.91 7.50 -30.28
C LEU A 662 -12.47 7.49 -29.75
N SER A 663 -11.78 8.63 -29.83
CA SER A 663 -10.41 8.78 -29.33
C SER A 663 -10.37 8.61 -27.81
N LEU A 664 -11.32 9.19 -27.08
CA LEU A 664 -11.47 9.00 -25.63
C LEU A 664 -11.72 7.53 -25.29
N ASP A 665 -12.63 6.87 -26.00
CA ASP A 665 -12.94 5.45 -25.79
C ASP A 665 -11.71 4.56 -26.02
N HIS A 666 -10.94 4.85 -27.07
CA HIS A 666 -9.67 4.16 -27.35
C HIS A 666 -8.65 4.40 -26.23
N THR A 667 -8.46 5.65 -25.78
CA THR A 667 -7.52 5.94 -24.68
C THR A 667 -7.93 5.28 -23.37
N ASN A 668 -9.21 5.29 -23.02
CA ASN A 668 -9.74 4.60 -21.85
C ASN A 668 -9.54 3.08 -21.96
N PHE A 669 -9.72 2.49 -23.15
CA PHE A 669 -9.42 1.08 -23.39
C PHE A 669 -7.93 0.77 -23.19
N MET A 670 -7.03 1.62 -23.72
CA MET A 670 -5.59 1.45 -23.54
C MET A 670 -5.17 1.57 -22.06
N ILE A 671 -5.73 2.53 -21.32
CA ILE A 671 -5.52 2.64 -19.86
C ILE A 671 -5.97 1.36 -19.16
N GLN A 672 -7.14 0.82 -19.50
CA GLN A 672 -7.63 -0.43 -18.91
C GLN A 672 -6.75 -1.63 -19.23
N LEU A 673 -6.18 -1.70 -20.43
CA LEU A 673 -5.27 -2.78 -20.81
C LEU A 673 -3.93 -2.69 -20.06
N ALA A 674 -3.42 -1.47 -19.86
CA ALA A 674 -2.14 -1.21 -19.20
C ALA A 674 -2.24 -1.16 -17.66
N SER A 675 -3.43 -0.93 -17.10
CA SER A 675 -3.61 -0.69 -15.65
C SER A 675 -3.02 -1.77 -14.74
N PRO A 676 -3.06 -3.09 -15.04
CA PRO A 676 -2.51 -4.09 -14.13
C PRO A 676 -0.99 -3.96 -13.98
N GLN A 677 -0.28 -3.66 -15.07
CA GLN A 677 1.17 -3.46 -15.07
C GLN A 677 1.52 -2.12 -14.42
N LEU A 678 0.79 -1.06 -14.78
CA LEU A 678 1.01 0.26 -14.22
C LEU A 678 0.80 0.27 -12.70
N ILE A 679 -0.24 -0.37 -12.17
CA ILE A 679 -0.51 -0.45 -10.72
C ILE A 679 0.62 -1.18 -9.98
N GLN A 680 1.24 -2.20 -10.60
CA GLN A 680 2.34 -2.95 -9.99
C GLN A 680 3.62 -2.10 -9.86
N GLU A 681 3.93 -1.29 -10.87
CA GLU A 681 5.14 -0.45 -10.90
C GLU A 681 4.90 0.95 -10.29
N ALA A 682 3.64 1.33 -10.08
CA ALA A 682 3.22 2.67 -9.66
C ALA A 682 3.91 3.20 -8.39
N PRO A 683 4.00 2.44 -7.27
CA PRO A 683 4.62 2.98 -6.05
C PRO A 683 6.10 3.31 -6.27
N GLY A 684 6.82 2.46 -7.01
CA GLY A 684 8.23 2.70 -7.34
C GLY A 684 8.43 3.86 -8.31
N TYR A 685 7.51 4.05 -9.26
CA TYR A 685 7.55 5.20 -10.16
C TYR A 685 7.30 6.52 -9.43
N GLU A 686 6.31 6.56 -8.53
CA GLU A 686 5.99 7.74 -7.72
C GLU A 686 7.15 8.11 -6.79
N GLN A 687 7.73 7.12 -6.09
CA GLN A 687 8.92 7.30 -5.24
C GLN A 687 10.09 7.91 -6.02
N ARG A 688 10.48 7.33 -7.15
CA ARG A 688 11.60 7.83 -7.97
C ARG A 688 11.32 9.22 -8.52
N THR A 689 10.10 9.50 -8.94
CA THR A 689 9.72 10.81 -9.51
C THR A 689 9.71 11.88 -8.42
N PHE A 690 9.21 11.56 -7.23
CA PHE A 690 9.23 12.45 -6.07
C PHE A 690 10.67 12.71 -5.59
N GLU A 691 11.50 11.68 -5.53
CA GLU A 691 12.92 11.81 -5.18
C GLU A 691 13.66 12.67 -6.20
N LYS A 692 13.48 12.45 -7.50
CA LYS A 692 14.03 13.34 -8.54
C LYS A 692 13.61 14.80 -8.31
N GLY A 693 12.33 15.03 -8.02
CA GLY A 693 11.82 16.36 -7.71
C GLY A 693 12.48 17.02 -6.48
N LEU A 694 12.87 16.22 -5.48
CA LEU A 694 13.63 16.69 -4.30
C LEU A 694 15.08 17.01 -4.65
N HIS A 695 15.75 16.19 -5.47
CA HIS A 695 17.13 16.43 -5.91
C HIS A 695 17.23 17.71 -6.77
N ASP A 696 16.27 17.90 -7.67
CA ASP A 696 16.17 19.07 -8.56
C ASP A 696 15.73 20.35 -7.80
N ARG A 697 15.47 20.27 -6.48
CA ARG A 697 14.90 21.33 -5.62
C ARG A 697 13.57 21.91 -6.13
N SER A 698 12.89 21.20 -7.03
CA SER A 698 11.57 21.57 -7.51
C SER A 698 10.49 21.42 -6.44
N LEU A 699 10.71 20.50 -5.49
CA LEU A 699 9.86 20.23 -4.34
C LEU A 699 10.60 20.53 -3.04
N SER A 700 9.93 21.20 -2.10
CA SER A 700 10.41 21.38 -0.73
C SER A 700 9.72 20.38 0.20
N LEU A 701 10.32 20.03 1.35
CA LEU A 701 9.64 19.26 2.40
C LEU A 701 9.13 20.15 3.55
N SER A 702 9.03 21.45 3.31
CA SER A 702 8.76 22.44 4.36
C SER A 702 7.32 22.33 4.90
N LYS A 703 6.33 22.19 4.01
CA LYS A 703 4.92 22.03 4.41
C LYS A 703 4.72 20.67 5.09
N THR A 704 5.33 19.61 4.55
CA THR A 704 5.27 18.26 5.11
C THR A 704 5.88 18.21 6.52
N ARG A 705 7.06 18.82 6.76
CA ARG A 705 7.64 18.94 8.11
C ARG A 705 6.75 19.72 9.06
N ARG A 706 6.14 20.84 8.60
CA ARG A 706 5.20 21.64 9.41
C ARG A 706 3.95 20.83 9.78
N PHE A 707 3.41 20.07 8.85
CA PHE A 707 2.28 19.18 9.04
C PHE A 707 2.57 18.16 10.16
N TRP A 708 3.65 17.40 10.05
CA TRP A 708 4.03 16.40 11.04
C TRP A 708 4.27 16.99 12.44
N ARG A 709 4.99 18.12 12.53
CA ARG A 709 5.25 18.81 13.81
C ARG A 709 3.95 19.27 14.49
N THR A 710 3.00 19.79 13.71
CA THR A 710 1.73 20.32 14.24
C THR A 710 0.86 19.20 14.80
N HIS A 711 0.66 18.13 14.02
CA HIS A 711 -0.21 17.03 14.46
C HIS A 711 0.43 16.17 15.55
N ARG A 712 1.75 16.01 15.56
CA ARG A 712 2.46 15.38 16.66
C ARG A 712 2.25 16.14 17.97
N LYS A 713 2.39 17.48 17.96
CA LYS A 713 2.14 18.31 19.16
C LYS A 713 0.71 18.14 19.67
N ILE A 714 -0.29 18.18 18.80
CA ILE A 714 -1.69 17.99 19.17
C ILE A 714 -1.91 16.65 19.89
N ILE A 715 -1.39 15.56 19.35
CA ILE A 715 -1.57 14.23 19.95
C ILE A 715 -0.77 14.09 21.26
N VAL A 716 0.46 14.60 21.30
CA VAL A 716 1.29 14.60 22.52
C VAL A 716 0.59 15.38 23.63
N ASP A 717 0.03 16.55 23.34
CA ASP A 717 -0.73 17.36 24.30
C ASP A 717 -2.02 16.67 24.74
N GLU A 718 -2.70 15.95 23.85
CA GLU A 718 -3.83 15.11 24.20
C GLU A 718 -3.45 13.93 25.10
N MET A 719 -2.31 13.28 24.86
CA MET A 719 -1.81 12.19 25.70
C MET A 719 -1.42 12.71 27.09
N ARG A 720 -0.75 13.86 27.17
CA ARG A 720 -0.43 14.55 28.44
C ARG A 720 -1.67 14.92 29.24
N LYS A 721 -2.76 15.34 28.57
CA LYS A 721 -4.03 15.63 29.23
C LYS A 721 -4.72 14.38 29.78
N ARG A 722 -4.51 13.21 29.15
CA ARG A 722 -5.09 11.93 29.61
C ARG A 722 -4.29 11.34 30.78
N ASP A 723 -2.98 11.53 30.79
CA ASP A 723 -2.07 11.05 31.83
C ASP A 723 -1.32 12.21 32.52
N PRO A 724 -1.99 13.00 33.38
CA PRO A 724 -1.36 14.13 34.08
C PRO A 724 -0.27 13.70 35.07
N GLU A 725 -0.32 12.46 35.56
CA GLU A 725 0.66 11.89 36.51
C GLU A 725 1.89 11.27 35.83
N ASN A 726 2.00 11.37 34.49
CA ASN A 726 3.16 10.92 33.69
C ASN A 726 3.60 9.46 33.94
N VAL A 727 2.66 8.59 34.32
CA VAL A 727 2.90 7.17 34.69
C VAL A 727 3.47 6.36 33.52
N ASN A 728 3.10 6.72 32.28
CA ASN A 728 3.49 5.99 31.06
C ASN A 728 4.78 6.52 30.40
N GLY A 729 5.53 7.40 31.07
CA GLY A 729 6.75 8.01 30.52
C GLY A 729 6.47 9.07 29.44
N GLU A 730 7.47 9.39 28.62
CA GLU A 730 7.29 10.35 27.51
C GLU A 730 6.28 9.81 26.47
N PRO A 731 5.26 10.59 26.09
CA PRO A 731 4.25 10.16 25.14
C PRO A 731 4.86 9.98 23.75
N ARG A 732 4.98 8.72 23.32
CA ARG A 732 5.37 8.35 21.95
C ARG A 732 4.12 7.93 21.15
N PRO A 733 3.49 8.85 20.42
CA PRO A 733 2.32 8.51 19.62
C PRO A 733 2.71 7.65 18.42
N PRO A 734 1.91 6.64 18.05
CA PRO A 734 2.16 5.84 16.85
C PRO A 734 1.98 6.69 15.60
N THR A 735 2.94 6.59 14.66
CA THR A 735 3.02 7.39 13.44
C THR A 735 1.74 7.36 12.61
N SER A 736 1.14 6.19 12.47
CA SER A 736 -0.10 5.99 11.71
C SER A 736 -1.28 6.80 12.27
N LYS A 737 -1.32 7.05 13.59
CA LYS A 737 -2.33 7.91 14.22
C LYS A 737 -2.05 9.39 14.01
N ILE A 738 -0.78 9.81 14.01
CA ILE A 738 -0.38 11.19 13.71
C ILE A 738 -0.79 11.56 12.29
N TYR A 739 -0.49 10.68 11.34
CA TYR A 739 -0.86 10.88 9.94
C TYR A 739 -2.38 10.89 9.75
N ALA A 740 -3.10 9.93 10.33
CA ALA A 740 -4.56 9.89 10.26
C ALA A 740 -5.21 11.15 10.86
N GLN A 741 -4.70 11.64 11.99
CA GLN A 741 -5.13 12.92 12.57
C GLN A 741 -4.88 14.08 11.61
N GLY A 742 -3.68 14.15 11.01
CA GLY A 742 -3.36 15.24 10.11
C GLY A 742 -4.23 15.26 8.85
N LEU A 743 -4.48 14.11 8.24
CA LEU A 743 -5.33 14.00 7.05
C LEU A 743 -6.78 14.42 7.36
N VAL A 744 -7.31 13.98 8.50
CA VAL A 744 -8.65 14.35 8.95
C VAL A 744 -8.75 15.84 9.25
N ASP A 745 -7.71 16.40 9.86
CA ASP A 745 -7.67 17.82 10.20
C ASP A 745 -7.59 18.68 8.92
N LEU A 746 -6.83 18.25 7.91
CA LEU A 746 -6.74 18.96 6.64
C LEU A 746 -8.12 19.10 5.95
N VAL A 747 -8.96 18.06 6.02
CA VAL A 747 -10.29 18.05 5.37
C VAL A 747 -11.40 18.61 6.26
N LEU A 748 -11.36 18.41 7.58
CA LEU A 748 -12.47 18.74 8.49
C LEU A 748 -12.19 19.94 9.40
N THR A 749 -11.18 20.75 9.09
CA THR A 749 -10.99 22.04 9.77
C THR A 749 -12.11 23.01 9.41
N ASN A 750 -12.53 23.86 10.36
CA ASN A 750 -13.57 24.87 10.14
C ASN A 750 -13.09 26.05 9.26
N ALA A 751 -11.88 25.98 8.75
CA ALA A 751 -11.26 26.97 7.87
C ALA A 751 -11.16 26.38 6.45
N PRO A 752 -11.15 27.21 5.41
CA PRO A 752 -10.96 26.72 4.05
C PRO A 752 -9.62 26.00 3.92
N VAL A 753 -9.58 24.94 3.09
CA VAL A 753 -8.34 24.23 2.75
C VAL A 753 -7.46 25.17 1.92
N SER A 754 -6.53 25.85 2.58
CA SER A 754 -5.55 26.71 1.91
C SER A 754 -4.42 25.87 1.32
N ASP A 755 -3.96 26.26 0.13
CA ASP A 755 -2.90 25.56 -0.63
C ASP A 755 -1.54 25.54 0.13
N ASP A 756 -1.37 26.40 1.13
CA ASP A 756 -0.20 26.40 2.01
C ASP A 756 -0.19 25.26 3.05
N LEU A 757 -1.36 24.74 3.42
CA LEU A 757 -1.49 23.72 4.47
C LEU A 757 -1.37 22.29 3.94
N ILE A 758 -1.50 22.12 2.62
CA ILE A 758 -1.41 20.82 1.96
C ILE A 758 0.06 20.39 1.93
N PRO A 759 0.42 19.22 2.50
CA PRO A 759 1.75 18.65 2.38
C PRO A 759 2.13 18.42 0.91
N GLU A 760 3.41 18.57 0.58
CA GLU A 760 3.89 18.38 -0.81
C GLU A 760 3.69 16.95 -1.32
N THR A 761 3.57 15.96 -0.42
CA THR A 761 3.21 14.57 -0.75
C THR A 761 1.77 14.42 -1.23
N LEU A 762 0.85 15.28 -0.76
CA LEU A 762 -0.58 15.26 -1.11
C LEU A 762 -0.97 16.28 -2.20
N GLU A 763 0.00 16.84 -2.93
CA GLU A 763 -0.25 17.89 -3.93
C GLU A 763 -1.12 17.39 -5.09
N LEU A 764 -0.92 16.16 -5.54
CA LEU A 764 -1.75 15.53 -6.58
C LEU A 764 -3.22 15.38 -6.15
N ASP A 765 -3.46 15.21 -4.85
CA ASP A 765 -4.78 15.07 -4.26
C ASP A 765 -5.43 16.41 -3.84
N ARG A 766 -4.81 17.56 -4.12
CA ARG A 766 -5.32 18.88 -3.72
C ARG A 766 -6.79 19.10 -4.10
N GLN A 767 -7.14 18.85 -5.36
CA GLN A 767 -8.52 19.03 -5.83
C GLN A 767 -9.49 18.04 -5.17
N ARG A 768 -9.03 16.81 -4.90
CA ARG A 768 -9.81 15.78 -4.20
C ARG A 768 -10.07 16.17 -2.76
N LEU A 769 -9.06 16.66 -2.04
CA LEU A 769 -9.19 17.15 -0.67
C LEU A 769 -10.15 18.33 -0.57
N LYS A 770 -10.10 19.28 -1.53
CA LYS A 770 -11.09 20.37 -1.63
C LYS A 770 -12.52 19.85 -1.87
N ARG A 771 -12.70 18.85 -2.75
CA ARG A 771 -13.99 18.19 -2.98
C ARG A 771 -14.53 17.51 -1.72
N LEU A 772 -13.69 16.76 -1.01
CA LEU A 772 -14.03 16.09 0.25
C LEU A 772 -14.40 17.10 1.35
N HIS A 773 -13.67 18.22 1.42
CA HIS A 773 -13.98 19.31 2.34
C HIS A 773 -15.35 19.93 2.05
N ALA A 774 -15.64 20.23 0.77
CA ALA A 774 -16.94 20.73 0.37
C ALA A 774 -18.07 19.74 0.67
N GLN A 775 -17.87 18.44 0.43
CA GLN A 775 -18.84 17.40 0.77
C GLN A 775 -19.08 17.32 2.28
N ALA A 776 -18.03 17.38 3.09
CA ALA A 776 -18.16 17.44 4.55
C ALA A 776 -18.95 18.67 5.00
N PHE A 777 -18.70 19.84 4.41
CA PHE A 777 -19.43 21.07 4.73
C PHE A 777 -20.90 21.00 4.33
N LYS A 778 -21.23 20.36 3.19
CA LYS A 778 -22.64 20.08 2.82
C LYS A 778 -23.32 19.19 3.85
N ILE A 779 -22.67 18.09 4.27
CA ILE A 779 -23.20 17.17 5.29
C ILE A 779 -23.40 17.91 6.63
N VAL A 780 -22.42 18.70 7.07
CA VAL A 780 -22.52 19.46 8.32
C VAL A 780 -23.63 20.52 8.27
N ALA A 781 -23.73 21.27 7.17
CA ALA A 781 -24.77 22.28 6.99
C ALA A 781 -26.16 21.64 7.03
N THR A 782 -26.38 20.60 6.21
CA THR A 782 -27.66 19.88 6.19
C THR A 782 -28.00 19.22 7.53
N ALA A 783 -27.03 18.55 8.17
CA ALA A 783 -27.22 17.97 9.49
C ALA A 783 -27.55 19.04 10.56
N SER A 784 -26.92 20.22 10.51
CA SER A 784 -27.21 21.31 11.45
C SER A 784 -28.62 21.86 11.28
N ILE A 785 -29.08 22.00 10.03
CA ILE A 785 -30.44 22.44 9.71
C ILE A 785 -31.46 21.40 10.18
N LEU A 786 -31.24 20.12 9.90
CA LEU A 786 -32.14 19.04 10.34
C LEU A 786 -32.16 18.90 11.87
N LEU A 787 -31.00 19.00 12.52
CA LEU A 787 -30.91 18.91 13.98
C LEU A 787 -31.60 20.09 14.67
N THR A 788 -31.41 21.31 14.16
CA THR A 788 -32.11 22.49 14.69
C THR A 788 -33.63 22.37 14.47
N ALA A 789 -34.08 21.95 13.29
CA ALA A 789 -35.51 21.70 13.03
C ALA A 789 -36.09 20.63 13.97
N LYS A 790 -35.40 19.51 14.20
CA LYS A 790 -35.82 18.46 15.14
C LYS A 790 -35.93 18.97 16.58
N ASN A 791 -34.94 19.75 17.02
CA ASN A 791 -34.91 20.34 18.36
C ASN A 791 -36.06 21.35 18.55
N LEU A 792 -36.32 22.19 17.55
CA LEU A 792 -37.43 23.16 17.57
C LEU A 792 -38.80 22.46 17.62
N LEU A 793 -38.93 21.30 16.97
CA LEU A 793 -40.14 20.47 16.98
C LEU A 793 -40.20 19.48 18.16
N LYS A 794 -39.23 19.50 19.08
CA LYS A 794 -39.11 18.57 20.23
C LYS A 794 -39.19 17.09 19.83
N ARG A 795 -38.64 16.74 18.66
CA ARG A 795 -38.59 15.36 18.16
C ARG A 795 -37.29 14.68 18.58
N ASP A 796 -37.29 13.35 18.53
CA ASP A 796 -36.08 12.57 18.81
C ASP A 796 -34.97 12.91 17.82
N VAL A 797 -33.79 13.27 18.35
CA VAL A 797 -32.58 13.54 17.56
C VAL A 797 -32.19 12.37 16.67
N ARG A 798 -32.50 11.14 17.10
CA ARG A 798 -32.22 9.88 16.39
C ARG A 798 -33.26 9.53 15.32
N SER A 799 -34.36 10.27 15.20
CA SER A 799 -35.32 10.06 14.12
C SER A 799 -34.66 10.33 12.77
N GLN A 800 -34.94 9.48 11.78
CA GLN A 800 -34.32 9.55 10.44
C GLN A 800 -35.19 10.39 9.50
N TRP A 801 -34.67 11.52 9.03
CA TRP A 801 -35.30 12.40 8.03
C TRP A 801 -34.55 12.29 6.70
N LYS A 802 -34.41 11.05 6.22
CA LYS A 802 -33.54 10.73 5.07
C LYS A 802 -34.05 11.38 3.77
N THR A 803 -35.37 11.37 3.56
CA THR A 803 -36.01 11.99 2.38
C THR A 803 -35.77 13.49 2.31
N GLU A 804 -35.70 14.17 3.46
CA GLU A 804 -35.42 15.60 3.56
C GLU A 804 -33.93 15.86 3.34
N ALA A 805 -33.07 15.04 3.97
CA ALA A 805 -31.62 15.11 3.80
C ALA A 805 -31.21 14.94 2.33
N ASP A 806 -31.74 13.91 1.64
CA ASP A 806 -31.44 13.63 0.23
C ASP A 806 -31.93 14.78 -0.67
N ARG A 807 -33.11 15.35 -0.40
CA ARG A 807 -33.66 16.50 -1.13
C ARG A 807 -32.86 17.79 -0.95
N ILE A 808 -32.26 18.01 0.23
CA ILE A 808 -31.42 19.19 0.48
C ILE A 808 -30.04 18.97 -0.13
N LEU A 809 -29.46 17.77 -0.01
CA LEU A 809 -28.16 17.43 -0.60
C LEU A 809 -28.17 17.46 -2.13
N SER A 810 -29.30 17.15 -2.78
CA SER A 810 -29.45 17.22 -4.24
C SER A 810 -29.47 18.65 -4.79
N LEU A 811 -29.57 19.68 -3.95
CA LEU A 811 -29.55 21.07 -4.39
C LEU A 811 -28.11 21.53 -4.67
N HIS A 812 -27.94 22.40 -5.68
CA HIS A 812 -26.64 23.00 -5.99
C HIS A 812 -26.28 24.11 -5.01
N PHE A 813 -25.45 23.79 -4.00
CA PHE A 813 -25.00 24.69 -2.92
C PHE A 813 -24.43 26.04 -3.35
N ASN A 814 -24.03 26.21 -4.61
CA ASN A 814 -23.58 27.49 -5.17
C ASN A 814 -24.72 28.51 -5.33
N ASP A 815 -25.94 28.05 -5.63
CA ASP A 815 -27.09 28.90 -5.97
C ASP A 815 -28.29 28.71 -5.01
N ILE A 816 -28.09 28.09 -3.84
CA ILE A 816 -29.21 27.76 -2.94
C ILE A 816 -29.74 29.02 -2.28
N ARG A 817 -31.00 29.34 -2.59
CA ARG A 817 -31.80 30.28 -1.79
C ARG A 817 -32.25 29.62 -0.49
N ALA A 818 -31.95 30.25 0.64
CA ALA A 818 -32.36 29.77 1.97
C ALA A 818 -33.88 29.47 2.07
N GLY A 819 -34.71 30.23 1.35
CA GLY A 819 -36.15 30.01 1.27
C GLY A 819 -36.57 28.66 0.66
N ARG A 820 -35.77 28.08 -0.26
CA ARG A 820 -36.07 26.78 -0.86
C ARG A 820 -35.89 25.63 0.14
N VAL A 821 -34.82 25.67 0.93
CA VAL A 821 -34.56 24.69 1.99
C VAL A 821 -35.61 24.79 3.09
N HIS A 822 -35.96 26.02 3.45
CA HIS A 822 -37.02 26.30 4.43
C HIS A 822 -38.39 25.78 3.97
N SER A 823 -38.77 25.99 2.70
CA SER A 823 -40.00 25.45 2.11
C SER A 823 -40.05 23.91 2.08
N ILE A 824 -38.92 23.25 1.78
CA ILE A 824 -38.83 21.77 1.81
C ILE A 824 -39.14 21.24 3.23
N LEU A 825 -38.68 21.93 4.28
CA LEU A 825 -38.90 21.53 5.66
C LEU A 825 -40.30 21.91 6.16
N GLU A 826 -40.83 23.07 5.79
CA GLU A 826 -42.19 23.47 6.17
C GLU A 826 -43.26 22.60 5.50
N SER A 827 -43.06 22.20 4.25
CA SER A 827 -44.00 21.33 3.51
C SER A 827 -44.13 19.94 4.13
N THR A 828 -43.08 19.39 4.73
CA THR A 828 -43.13 18.10 5.43
C THR A 828 -43.45 18.24 6.91
N HIS A 829 -43.02 19.33 7.53
CA HIS A 829 -43.09 19.54 8.96
C HIS A 829 -43.53 20.98 9.28
N PRO A 830 -44.84 21.23 9.35
CA PRO A 830 -45.35 22.55 9.71
C PRO A 830 -44.87 22.92 11.12
N MET A 831 -44.35 24.14 11.26
CA MET A 831 -43.74 24.63 12.50
C MET A 831 -44.36 25.97 12.93
N PRO A 832 -44.39 26.28 14.24
CA PRO A 832 -44.86 27.58 14.73
C PRO A 832 -44.03 28.74 14.13
N SER A 833 -44.65 29.90 13.92
CA SER A 833 -44.01 31.08 13.28
C SER A 833 -42.66 31.46 13.92
N ASN A 834 -42.57 31.43 15.26
CA ASN A 834 -41.33 31.71 15.97
C ASN A 834 -40.22 30.68 15.68
N ALA A 835 -40.56 29.40 15.55
CA ALA A 835 -39.62 28.34 15.18
C ALA A 835 -39.20 28.44 13.72
N SER A 836 -40.14 28.82 12.83
CA SER A 836 -39.89 29.05 11.41
C SER A 836 -38.87 30.17 11.18
N VAL A 837 -39.00 31.31 11.86
CA VAL A 837 -38.07 32.44 11.75
C VAL A 837 -36.68 32.07 12.31
N GLN A 838 -36.63 31.35 13.43
CA GLN A 838 -35.36 30.88 14.00
C GLN A 838 -34.66 29.90 13.06
N LEU A 839 -35.39 28.97 12.45
CA LEU A 839 -34.86 28.02 11.47
C LEU A 839 -34.38 28.73 10.20
N ALA A 840 -35.11 29.73 9.69
CA ALA A 840 -34.69 30.50 8.53
C ALA A 840 -33.36 31.26 8.80
N ALA A 841 -33.14 31.74 10.03
CA ALA A 841 -31.88 32.35 10.44
C ALA A 841 -30.73 31.32 10.52
N THR A 842 -30.96 30.13 11.07
CA THR A 842 -29.94 29.08 11.13
C THR A 842 -29.59 28.54 9.73
N ILE A 843 -30.58 28.38 8.84
CA ILE A 843 -30.37 27.98 7.44
C ILE A 843 -29.43 28.97 6.75
N ARG A 844 -29.67 30.28 6.84
CA ARG A 844 -28.78 31.29 6.23
C ARG A 844 -27.35 31.19 6.74
N ARG A 845 -27.16 31.05 8.05
CA ARG A 845 -25.82 30.94 8.66
C ARG A 845 -25.09 29.63 8.34
N ALA A 846 -25.81 28.52 8.27
CA ALA A 846 -25.22 27.21 7.96
C ALA A 846 -24.91 27.05 6.46
N LEU A 847 -25.70 27.68 5.59
CA LEU A 847 -25.57 27.53 4.15
C LEU A 847 -24.45 28.37 3.55
N ALA A 848 -24.19 29.58 4.09
CA ALA A 848 -23.15 30.48 3.54
C ALA A 848 -21.73 29.86 3.53
N PRO A 849 -21.23 29.21 4.60
CA PRO A 849 -19.94 28.54 4.57
C PRO A 849 -19.91 27.34 3.63
N ALA A 850 -21.00 26.57 3.55
CA ALA A 850 -21.10 25.43 2.64
C ALA A 850 -21.12 25.85 1.17
N ALA A 851 -21.85 26.91 0.83
CA ALA A 851 -21.86 27.50 -0.50
C ALA A 851 -20.47 27.98 -0.93
N LYS A 852 -19.74 28.63 -0.03
CA LYS A 852 -18.38 29.10 -0.30
C LYS A 852 -17.37 27.96 -0.46
N ALA A 853 -17.47 26.91 0.36
CA ALA A 853 -16.66 25.70 0.19
C ALA A 853 -16.94 25.01 -1.15
N CYS A 854 -18.19 25.03 -1.62
CA CYS A 854 -18.55 24.49 -2.93
C CYS A 854 -18.09 25.39 -4.09
N ALA A 855 -18.16 26.71 -3.91
CA ALA A 855 -17.65 27.66 -4.88
C ALA A 855 -16.14 27.49 -5.11
N ALA A 856 -15.37 27.21 -4.05
CA ALA A 856 -13.93 26.93 -4.11
C ALA A 856 -13.57 25.60 -4.80
N VAL A 857 -14.54 24.72 -5.05
CA VAL A 857 -14.38 23.48 -5.82
C VAL A 857 -14.71 23.68 -7.30
N SER A 858 -15.40 24.79 -7.65
CA SER A 858 -15.64 25.13 -9.05
C SER A 858 -14.30 25.17 -9.78
N PRO A 859 -14.23 24.59 -10.97
CA PRO A 859 -12.95 24.44 -11.64
C PRO A 859 -12.35 25.82 -11.90
N ASP A 860 -11.15 26.06 -11.36
CA ASP A 860 -10.15 26.98 -11.91
C ASP A 860 -9.73 26.52 -13.32
N VAL A 861 -10.69 26.33 -14.22
CA VAL A 861 -10.45 26.15 -15.66
C VAL A 861 -10.18 27.50 -16.33
N ALA A 862 -10.39 28.61 -15.61
CA ALA A 862 -10.19 29.96 -16.13
C ALA A 862 -8.84 30.62 -15.77
N THR A 863 -8.01 30.07 -14.89
CA THR A 863 -6.80 30.79 -14.39
C THR A 863 -5.45 30.14 -14.74
N HIS A 864 -5.44 29.01 -15.45
CA HIS A 864 -4.19 28.50 -16.07
C HIS A 864 -4.32 28.11 -17.56
N THR A 865 -5.47 28.31 -18.21
CA THR A 865 -5.67 27.83 -19.59
C THR A 865 -6.63 28.69 -20.42
N THR A 866 -6.67 30.01 -20.23
CA THR A 866 -7.11 30.93 -21.29
C THR A 866 -5.87 31.34 -22.08
N VAL A 867 -5.56 30.61 -23.15
CA VAL A 867 -4.76 31.18 -24.23
C VAL A 867 -5.67 32.21 -24.91
N GLU A 868 -5.62 33.46 -24.45
CA GLU A 868 -6.07 34.58 -25.26
C GLU A 868 -5.15 34.63 -26.49
N ILE A 869 -5.60 34.02 -27.58
CA ILE A 869 -5.01 34.24 -28.90
C ILE A 869 -5.40 35.68 -29.28
N HIS A 870 -4.56 36.62 -28.89
CA HIS A 870 -4.63 38.01 -29.33
C HIS A 870 -4.44 38.03 -30.86
N MET A 871 -5.51 38.33 -31.61
CA MET A 871 -5.36 38.89 -32.94
C MET A 871 -5.37 40.40 -32.82
N ASP A 872 -4.26 40.99 -33.26
CA ASP A 872 -4.04 42.42 -33.34
C ASP A 872 -5.06 43.05 -34.31
N ALA A 873 -5.99 43.84 -33.78
CA ALA A 873 -6.87 44.71 -34.54
C ALA A 873 -7.26 45.95 -33.70
N SER A 874 -6.41 46.96 -33.80
CA SER A 874 -6.65 48.41 -33.70
C SER A 874 -8.04 48.91 -33.26
N MET A 875 -8.01 49.74 -32.20
CA MET A 875 -8.86 50.90 -31.90
C MET A 875 -10.39 50.67 -31.75
N ARG A 876 -10.89 50.83 -30.52
CA ARG A 876 -12.00 51.75 -30.20
C ARG A 876 -12.27 51.90 -28.70
N ASP A 877 -12.11 53.14 -28.27
CA ASP A 877 -12.87 53.92 -27.28
C ASP A 877 -13.13 53.39 -25.87
N ILE A 878 -12.38 54.01 -24.97
CA ILE A 878 -12.68 54.22 -23.55
C ILE A 878 -14.05 54.93 -23.46
N SER A 879 -15.00 54.31 -22.76
CA SER A 879 -16.20 54.99 -22.28
C SER A 879 -16.47 54.51 -20.86
N GLU A 880 -16.09 55.36 -19.91
CA GLU A 880 -16.50 55.31 -18.51
C GLU A 880 -18.02 55.44 -18.43
N ALA A 881 -18.69 54.36 -18.01
CA ALA A 881 -20.07 54.42 -17.55
C ALA A 881 -20.07 54.36 -16.02
N THR A 882 -20.38 55.51 -15.42
CA THR A 882 -20.58 55.72 -13.99
C THR A 882 -22.01 55.28 -13.66
N ASP A 883 -22.18 54.29 -12.78
CA ASP A 883 -23.47 53.97 -12.16
C ASP A 883 -23.40 54.12 -10.62
N PRO A 884 -24.49 54.55 -9.97
CA PRO A 884 -24.47 55.21 -8.65
C PRO A 884 -24.45 54.23 -7.46
N PRO A 885 -24.19 54.71 -6.22
CA PRO A 885 -23.96 53.84 -5.08
C PRO A 885 -25.28 53.45 -4.40
N ASP A 886 -25.75 52.22 -4.65
CA ASP A 886 -26.78 51.61 -3.80
C ASP A 886 -26.15 51.07 -2.50
N SER A 887 -26.33 51.85 -1.44
CA SER A 887 -26.05 51.50 -0.06
C SER A 887 -26.93 50.33 0.39
N ASN A 888 -26.38 49.10 0.41
CA ASN A 888 -26.66 48.02 1.38
C ASN A 888 -25.99 46.67 1.00
N ARG A 889 -24.66 46.65 0.80
CA ARG A 889 -23.88 45.39 0.72
C ARG A 889 -22.85 45.34 1.84
N SER A 890 -23.29 44.99 3.04
CA SER A 890 -22.42 44.53 4.13
C SER A 890 -22.74 43.06 4.49
N GLU A 891 -22.64 42.15 3.52
CA GLU A 891 -22.50 40.72 3.81
C GLU A 891 -21.11 40.27 3.37
N ILE A 892 -20.13 40.52 4.23
CA ILE A 892 -18.82 39.85 4.17
C ILE A 892 -19.10 38.36 4.44
N GLY A 893 -19.22 37.57 3.37
CA GLY A 893 -19.62 36.16 3.43
C GLY A 893 -18.67 35.31 4.28
N ALA A 894 -19.18 34.80 5.40
CA ALA A 894 -18.43 33.98 6.36
C ALA A 894 -17.81 32.74 5.70
N THR A 895 -16.49 32.57 5.85
CA THR A 895 -15.70 31.44 5.35
C THR A 895 -15.75 30.20 6.25
N SER A 896 -16.31 30.32 7.44
CA SER A 896 -16.33 29.29 8.48
C SER A 896 -17.70 29.22 9.16
N PHE A 897 -18.02 28.07 9.76
CA PHE A 897 -19.26 27.95 10.52
C PHE A 897 -19.20 28.81 11.79
N THR A 898 -20.06 29.84 11.85
CA THR A 898 -20.27 30.68 13.04
C THR A 898 -21.30 30.06 13.99
N ASP A 899 -22.26 29.32 13.43
CA ASP A 899 -23.33 28.68 14.18
C ASP A 899 -22.79 27.57 15.12
N PRO A 900 -23.17 27.58 16.42
CA PRO A 900 -22.64 26.62 17.39
C PRO A 900 -23.07 25.18 17.11
N VAL A 901 -24.25 24.97 16.51
CA VAL A 901 -24.73 23.62 16.19
C VAL A 901 -23.92 23.06 15.03
N ALA A 902 -23.65 23.86 13.99
CA ALA A 902 -22.80 23.45 12.88
C ALA A 902 -21.36 23.13 13.34
N ARG A 903 -20.76 23.95 14.22
CA ARG A 903 -19.43 23.67 14.78
C ARG A 903 -19.40 22.38 15.60
N LEU A 904 -20.42 22.12 16.41
CA LEU A 904 -20.53 20.89 17.19
C LEU A 904 -20.68 19.65 16.29
N ILE A 905 -21.46 19.75 15.21
CA ILE A 905 -21.62 18.65 14.25
C ILE A 905 -20.31 18.39 13.51
N LEU A 906 -19.60 19.44 13.06
CA LEU A 906 -18.29 19.30 12.43
C LEU A 906 -17.29 18.61 13.37
N SER A 907 -17.23 19.00 14.65
CA SER A 907 -16.33 18.37 15.62
C SER A 907 -16.69 16.90 15.87
N ARG A 908 -17.99 16.56 15.91
CA ARG A 908 -18.46 15.17 16.06
C ARG A 908 -18.19 14.33 14.81
N LEU A 909 -18.37 14.91 13.62
CA LEU A 909 -18.03 14.27 12.35
C LEU A 909 -16.53 13.97 12.27
N ARG A 910 -15.70 14.95 12.65
CA ARG A 910 -14.24 14.81 12.78
C ARG A 910 -13.86 13.66 13.72
N ALA A 911 -14.41 13.61 14.93
CA ALA A 911 -14.13 12.54 15.87
C ALA A 911 -14.57 11.15 15.35
N HIS A 912 -15.70 11.07 14.65
CA HIS A 912 -16.19 9.83 14.06
C HIS A 912 -15.27 9.31 12.94
N ILE A 913 -14.89 10.19 12.01
CA ILE A 913 -13.99 9.86 10.90
C ILE A 913 -12.60 9.49 11.41
N LEU A 914 -12.08 10.26 12.38
CA LEU A 914 -10.80 9.96 13.02
C LEU A 914 -10.80 8.57 13.66
N SER A 915 -11.83 8.23 14.44
CA SER A 915 -11.93 6.91 15.08
C SER A 915 -11.94 5.76 14.08
N ARG A 916 -12.46 5.97 12.86
CA ARG A 916 -12.44 4.98 11.79
C ARG A 916 -11.05 4.87 11.14
N LEU A 917 -10.43 6.01 10.80
CA LEU A 917 -9.12 6.02 10.17
C LEU A 917 -8.00 5.59 11.13
N SER A 918 -8.12 5.85 12.43
CA SER A 918 -7.12 5.47 13.43
C SER A 918 -7.17 3.98 13.84
N ALA A 919 -8.17 3.22 13.37
CA ALA A 919 -8.34 1.81 13.74
C ALA A 919 -7.21 0.95 13.15
N SER A 920 -6.36 0.41 14.03
CA SER A 920 -5.14 -0.31 13.62
C SER A 920 -5.37 -1.79 13.36
N SER A 921 -6.39 -2.42 13.97
CA SER A 921 -6.73 -3.83 13.78
C SER A 921 -7.92 -4.02 12.82
N ALA A 922 -7.89 -5.07 12.00
CA ALA A 922 -9.03 -5.48 11.17
C ALA A 922 -10.31 -5.69 12.00
N THR A 923 -10.18 -6.22 13.22
CA THR A 923 -11.31 -6.40 14.15
C THR A 923 -11.89 -5.05 14.63
N GLU A 924 -11.03 -4.05 14.83
CA GLU A 924 -11.43 -2.71 15.24
C GLU A 924 -12.08 -1.95 14.07
N ARG A 925 -11.55 -2.10 12.85
CA ARG A 925 -12.19 -1.57 11.63
C ARG A 925 -13.60 -2.15 11.46
N LEU A 926 -13.76 -3.47 11.59
CA LEU A 926 -15.07 -4.13 11.54
C LEU A 926 -16.03 -3.66 12.65
N ARG A 927 -15.53 -3.45 13.86
CA ARG A 927 -16.34 -2.95 14.98
C ARG A 927 -16.80 -1.51 14.74
N THR A 928 -15.91 -0.63 14.30
CA THR A 928 -16.20 0.79 14.07
C THR A 928 -17.14 0.97 12.88
N THR A 929 -17.04 0.17 11.81
CA THR A 929 -18.00 0.16 10.70
C THR A 929 -19.37 -0.37 11.12
N THR A 930 -19.42 -1.50 11.86
CA THR A 930 -20.69 -2.07 12.34
C THR A 930 -21.43 -1.15 13.31
N THR A 931 -20.70 -0.39 14.12
CA THR A 931 -21.26 0.58 15.08
C THR A 931 -21.44 1.98 14.51
N ALA A 932 -21.08 2.20 13.23
CA ALA A 932 -21.07 3.53 12.63
C ALA A 932 -22.45 4.19 12.63
N SER A 933 -23.49 3.43 12.29
CA SER A 933 -24.88 3.91 12.30
C SER A 933 -25.34 4.38 13.69
N GLN A 934 -24.93 3.67 14.76
CA GLN A 934 -25.26 4.04 16.13
C GLN A 934 -24.45 5.25 16.62
N SER A 935 -23.17 5.30 16.26
CA SER A 935 -22.27 6.42 16.57
C SER A 935 -22.74 7.72 15.91
N LEU A 936 -23.06 7.67 14.61
CA LEU A 936 -23.59 8.83 13.86
C LEU A 936 -24.98 9.24 14.33
N ALA A 937 -25.86 8.29 14.66
CA ALA A 937 -27.16 8.61 15.28
C ALA A 937 -26.98 9.28 16.65
N GLY A 938 -25.98 8.87 17.45
CA GLY A 938 -25.60 9.52 18.70
C GLY A 938 -25.00 10.92 18.48
N ALA A 939 -24.30 11.13 17.36
CA ALA A 939 -23.74 12.42 16.97
C ALA A 939 -24.80 13.42 16.44
N GLY A 940 -25.99 12.95 16.08
CA GLY A 940 -27.07 13.77 15.50
C GLY A 940 -27.12 13.76 13.96
N MET A 941 -26.49 12.77 13.33
CA MET A 941 -26.40 12.59 11.87
C MET A 941 -26.88 11.18 11.41
N PRO A 942 -28.05 10.68 11.85
CA PRO A 942 -28.50 9.33 11.47
C PRO A 942 -28.80 9.17 9.97
N GLU A 943 -28.98 10.25 9.22
CA GLU A 943 -29.30 10.23 7.78
C GLU A 943 -28.08 9.99 6.89
N PHE A 944 -26.90 10.42 7.33
CA PHE A 944 -25.71 10.54 6.48
C PHE A 944 -24.75 9.35 6.58
N VAL A 945 -25.20 8.20 7.07
CA VAL A 945 -24.34 7.01 7.26
C VAL A 945 -23.64 6.60 5.96
N ASN A 946 -24.36 6.61 4.84
CA ASN A 946 -23.81 6.23 3.54
C ASN A 946 -22.82 7.27 3.00
N GLU A 947 -23.17 8.55 3.09
CA GLU A 947 -22.33 9.65 2.56
C GLU A 947 -21.06 9.84 3.39
N VAL A 948 -21.16 9.75 4.72
CA VAL A 948 -19.99 9.74 5.61
C VAL A 948 -19.14 8.49 5.37
N GLY A 949 -19.78 7.34 5.08
CA GLY A 949 -19.09 6.12 4.67
C GLY A 949 -18.24 6.31 3.42
N LYS A 950 -18.81 6.82 2.33
CA LYS A 950 -18.06 7.13 1.10
C LYS A 950 -16.91 8.09 1.36
N LEU A 951 -17.14 9.15 2.12
CA LEU A 951 -16.12 10.14 2.48
C LEU A 951 -14.97 9.50 3.27
N THR A 952 -15.27 8.63 4.24
CA THR A 952 -14.23 7.90 4.99
C THR A 952 -13.45 6.93 4.13
N ASP A 953 -14.11 6.24 3.19
CA ASP A 953 -13.48 5.22 2.36
C ASP A 953 -12.58 5.89 1.30
N GLU A 954 -12.97 7.05 0.76
CA GLU A 954 -12.10 7.86 -0.11
C GLU A 954 -10.87 8.39 0.64
N LEU A 955 -11.03 8.89 1.87
CA LEU A 955 -9.90 9.30 2.71
C LEU A 955 -8.98 8.13 3.06
N GLU A 956 -9.53 6.93 3.30
CA GLU A 956 -8.74 5.73 3.57
C GLU A 956 -7.90 5.33 2.35
N LYS A 957 -8.46 5.41 1.13
CA LYS A 957 -7.70 5.17 -0.11
C LYS A 957 -6.56 6.17 -0.30
N VAL A 958 -6.82 7.47 -0.15
CA VAL A 958 -5.79 8.51 -0.26
C VAL A 958 -4.67 8.25 0.75
N ARG A 959 -5.04 7.94 1.99
CA ARG A 959 -4.10 7.60 3.06
C ARG A 959 -3.24 6.39 2.73
N GLU A 960 -3.83 5.31 2.22
CA GLU A 960 -3.12 4.09 1.86
C GLU A 960 -2.14 4.33 0.71
N VAL A 961 -2.57 5.01 -0.35
CA VAL A 961 -1.72 5.32 -1.52
C VAL A 961 -0.56 6.23 -1.14
N ASP A 962 -0.83 7.32 -0.43
CA ASP A 962 0.20 8.26 0.00
C ASP A 962 1.21 7.59 0.96
N TRP A 963 0.73 6.75 1.88
CA TRP A 963 1.62 5.98 2.75
C TRP A 963 2.52 5.04 1.94
N LEU A 964 1.95 4.26 1.02
CA LEU A 964 2.72 3.33 0.17
C LEU A 964 3.77 4.04 -0.69
N CYS A 965 3.48 5.25 -1.17
CA CYS A 965 4.38 6.00 -2.04
C CYS A 965 5.43 6.81 -1.26
N HIS A 966 5.15 7.23 -0.03
CA HIS A 966 5.99 8.21 0.69
C HIS A 966 6.45 7.77 2.09
N GLU A 967 6.27 6.51 2.49
CA GLU A 967 6.69 5.96 3.79
C GLU A 967 8.15 6.31 4.15
N MET A 968 9.10 6.07 3.24
CA MET A 968 10.52 6.38 3.46
C MET A 968 10.81 7.87 3.70
N VAL A 969 10.00 8.76 3.12
CA VAL A 969 10.13 10.20 3.34
C VAL A 969 9.59 10.57 4.72
N TYR A 970 8.51 9.92 5.15
CA TYR A 970 7.95 10.11 6.48
C TYR A 970 8.86 9.57 7.58
N GLU A 971 9.50 8.42 7.40
CA GLU A 971 10.49 7.88 8.34
C GLU A 971 11.65 8.86 8.54
N ARG A 972 12.25 9.35 7.44
CA ARG A 972 13.31 10.38 7.49
C ARG A 972 12.86 11.65 8.22
N ILE A 973 11.64 12.14 7.97
CA ILE A 973 11.11 13.33 8.65
C ILE A 973 10.88 13.07 10.14
N LEU A 974 10.45 11.87 10.51
CA LEU A 974 10.21 11.52 11.91
C LEU A 974 11.51 11.39 12.68
N GLU A 975 12.54 10.79 12.09
CA GLU A 975 13.91 10.75 12.62
C GLU A 975 14.42 12.17 12.88
N ASP A 976 14.24 13.11 11.94
CA ASP A 976 14.64 14.52 12.13
C ASP A 976 13.81 15.28 13.17
N ILE A 977 12.64 14.78 13.56
CA ILE A 977 11.76 15.39 14.57
C ILE A 977 11.99 14.74 15.95
N HIS A 978 12.62 13.56 16.00
CA HIS A 978 13.05 12.87 17.21
C HIS A 978 14.40 13.40 17.70
#